data_AF-A0A662Z1X4-F1
#
_entry.id   AF-A0A662Z1X4-F1
#
_cell.length_a   1.000
_cell.length_b   1.000
_cell.length_c   1.000
_cell.angle_alpha   90.00
_cell.angle_beta   90.00
_cell.angle_gamma   90.00
#
_symmetry.space_group_name_H-M   'P 1'
#
loop_
_entity.id
_entity.type
_entity.pdbx_description
1 polymer ?
#
loop_
_entity_poly.entity_id
_entity_poly.type
_entity_poly.pdbx_seq_one_letter_code
_entity_poly.pdbx_strand_id
1 'polypeptide(L)'
;MNFSKDVIETILPGRWINPPNDEWFVDSVAINKTQTETDYNNGKRVMFIALDEDTWHKGSGNRGIYAGWNDTHLKVPKFSDKVNGVIVARELNLDPSIPQYLMENTYEAINLLGDHAYDVYKGNVIAITGTAGKSTTKSLFEHILKNISTVIATRGNHNTRTGVPLTIATGIAEPDHLVVEVAISSLWMRSGGIMKKYPPNIAMITSIDSGQQKSAYETAVHKSKIAEGMNKSGHVLLNRDMNEFDTVFEEVSKYNTNIITYGFHADSDVLIKDFIDTQDGTKATVDVLGESVTFTSRLHGKGMAQNIAGVLTALKLSDVKLNDALPLISSYEPNKSVQNIETHQTRDGAAFTLINDAWNATPNSMIESIEVLQNINKERKGKSIAILGRIVNLGKEAKKRHQAVAKSLIEQNVDLVFGHGEEMKHCLKELPETMIGGYFENSQDLANRVANIIGADDVVLIKGSARATDFKHVRDNVVEALKATPKIKIPNLSHPHASGAGAVTFNTKTGEIIASTGDVDAVQNQGVGGLLLMNYILTAVFANKYELSQTYTPTAKEIKSNSAPRSIPLEKSDQVNLHTLLSAGLFNHAPNALLMLANEVIGSNKNAMGVIHAQAEKLGVDLTAARNITGRRITNKDQSLTLENLYKVGLVLFNKYPFIQDLLSQRTFSYKDKMLFTPTNLYAHGKINSGIFFGHQDSIAITETIVDGNQYISVALGATDAYNRDQMLTRVIDQATKVKTQKANSKVIKVKDKPFRMNVMGDTYFGEFYTEIRERKGQIDALQTKTRNYSFDGLRPLFSEGDFNILNFEAAISHKTNNHLKARKPFVLYSDPKETVKAIKKEKFNLVTLGNNHLMDMEKEGLRLTVESFNAAKIPSIGAGATQNEAEKSFILDVDGQRLAIFNAYWYRRPMYKEFDFYAIGNKPGVASLTGEILNNIRAEKEKYPNGKVLVITHWGVDFLDVHPMQRVYAKAIVEAGADLIIGHGAHMIQSVEEIDGTKVVYSIGNGVFNSNGEYNRRHVAPYSMIAQLVFDESIELLLYPFYSNNLKTFWQPRFLSEDEFDHCTTILKSYGSIPLEAVADKERPYYRLVL
;
A
#
# COMPACT_ATOMS: atom_id res chain seq x y z
N MET A 1 45.88 -1.02 30.72
CA MET A 1 45.95 -2.42 31.21
C MET A 1 45.21 -3.33 30.23
N ASN A 2 45.30 -4.65 30.40
CA ASN A 2 44.62 -5.59 29.50
C ASN A 2 43.99 -6.72 30.33
N PHE A 3 42.95 -7.37 29.81
CA PHE A 3 42.50 -8.63 30.39
C PHE A 3 43.47 -9.74 29.94
N SER A 4 44.46 -10.03 30.79
CA SER A 4 45.36 -11.18 30.61
C SER A 4 44.67 -12.48 30.98
N LYS A 5 45.31 -13.60 30.65
CA LYS A 5 44.89 -14.94 31.09
C LYS A 5 44.65 -15.00 32.61
N ASP A 6 45.62 -14.55 33.41
CA ASP A 6 45.54 -14.59 34.88
C ASP A 6 44.42 -13.70 35.42
N VAL A 7 44.20 -12.53 34.81
CA VAL A 7 43.10 -11.64 35.18
C VAL A 7 41.76 -12.34 34.93
N ILE A 8 41.57 -12.95 33.75
CA ILE A 8 40.35 -13.70 33.41
C ILE A 8 40.12 -14.85 34.40
N GLU A 9 41.15 -15.63 34.73
CA GLU A 9 41.07 -16.73 35.69
C GLU A 9 40.75 -16.27 37.11
N THR A 10 41.19 -15.06 37.48
CA THR A 10 40.95 -14.49 38.81
C THR A 10 39.52 -13.96 38.94
N ILE A 11 38.98 -13.31 37.89
CA ILE A 11 37.71 -12.58 37.98
C ILE A 11 36.50 -13.41 37.56
N LEU A 12 36.67 -14.40 36.68
CA LEU A 12 35.55 -15.20 36.17
C LEU A 12 35.48 -16.56 36.87
N PRO A 13 34.27 -17.03 37.25
CA PRO A 13 34.08 -18.37 37.77
C PRO A 13 34.01 -19.37 36.62
N GLY A 14 35.14 -19.93 36.21
CA GLY A 14 35.20 -20.88 35.11
C GLY A 14 36.59 -21.49 34.89
N ARG A 15 36.81 -22.02 33.69
CA ARG A 15 38.11 -22.57 33.28
C ARG A 15 38.32 -22.44 31.78
N TRP A 16 39.58 -22.37 31.35
CA TRP A 16 39.92 -22.51 29.94
C TRP A 16 39.74 -23.95 29.46
N ILE A 17 39.19 -24.12 28.26
CA ILE A 17 39.17 -25.41 27.54
C ILE A 17 40.51 -25.60 26.84
N ASN A 18 40.92 -24.60 26.06
CA ASN A 18 42.23 -24.47 25.44
C ASN A 18 42.87 -23.16 25.92
N PRO A 19 43.71 -23.21 26.97
CA PRO A 19 44.27 -22.01 27.58
C PRO A 19 45.19 -21.27 26.61
N PRO A 20 45.17 -19.93 26.62
CA PRO A 20 46.13 -19.15 25.84
C PRO A 20 47.54 -19.20 26.44
N ASN A 21 48.52 -18.73 25.67
CA ASN A 21 49.87 -18.47 26.18
C ASN A 21 49.90 -17.26 27.12
N ASP A 22 51.01 -17.05 27.84
CA ASP A 22 51.09 -16.01 28.87
C ASP A 22 51.24 -14.60 28.29
N GLU A 23 51.56 -14.47 27.00
CA GLU A 23 51.58 -13.18 26.26
C GLU A 23 50.20 -12.78 25.74
N TRP A 24 49.20 -13.64 25.90
CA TRP A 24 47.84 -13.40 25.42
C TRP A 24 47.11 -12.38 26.28
N PHE A 25 46.34 -11.52 25.62
CA PHE A 25 45.46 -10.57 26.27
C PHE A 25 44.35 -10.13 25.33
N VAL A 26 43.31 -9.55 25.91
CA VAL A 26 42.21 -8.85 25.21
C VAL A 26 41.99 -7.47 25.83
N ASP A 27 41.62 -6.51 24.99
CA ASP A 27 41.37 -5.11 25.36
C ASP A 27 39.99 -4.59 24.89
N SER A 28 39.18 -5.47 24.27
CA SER A 28 37.77 -5.22 23.97
C SER A 28 36.90 -6.45 24.27
N VAL A 29 35.63 -6.20 24.61
CA VAL A 29 34.63 -7.23 24.93
C VAL A 29 33.35 -6.96 24.13
N ALA A 30 32.79 -7.98 23.48
CA ALA A 30 31.62 -7.84 22.62
C ALA A 30 30.61 -8.99 22.78
N ILE A 31 29.33 -8.70 22.54
CA ILE A 31 28.22 -9.69 22.56
C ILE A 31 27.51 -9.82 21.20
N ASN A 32 27.92 -9.06 20.19
CA ASN A 32 27.31 -9.10 18.86
C ASN A 32 28.36 -9.00 17.75
N LYS A 33 28.08 -9.68 16.63
CA LYS A 33 29.00 -9.82 15.49
C LYS A 33 29.47 -8.46 14.93
N THR A 34 28.56 -7.51 14.73
CA THR A 34 28.90 -6.22 14.10
C THR A 34 29.92 -5.43 14.93
N GLN A 35 29.77 -5.43 16.26
CA GLN A 35 30.75 -4.83 17.15
C GLN A 35 32.08 -5.56 17.09
N THR A 36 32.06 -6.90 17.15
CA THR A 36 33.28 -7.72 17.06
C THR A 36 34.09 -7.40 15.82
N GLU A 37 33.44 -7.35 14.64
CA GLU A 37 34.11 -7.01 13.39
C GLU A 37 34.65 -5.58 13.40
N THR A 38 33.90 -4.63 13.96
CA THR A 38 34.32 -3.23 14.05
C THR A 38 35.57 -3.07 14.92
N ASP A 39 35.54 -3.64 16.12
CA ASP A 39 36.65 -3.51 17.07
C ASP A 39 37.90 -4.23 16.56
N TYR A 40 37.75 -5.45 16.04
CA TYR A 40 38.85 -6.21 15.43
C TYR A 40 39.49 -5.44 14.27
N ASN A 41 38.68 -4.88 13.36
CA ASN A 41 39.19 -4.10 12.22
C ASN A 41 39.89 -2.80 12.65
N ASN A 42 39.56 -2.28 13.84
CA ASN A 42 40.26 -1.15 14.46
C ASN A 42 41.52 -1.58 15.24
N GLY A 43 41.96 -2.83 15.08
CA GLY A 43 43.18 -3.37 15.69
C GLY A 43 43.04 -3.81 17.14
N LYS A 44 41.81 -3.93 17.65
CA LYS A 44 41.56 -4.39 19.03
C LYS A 44 41.63 -5.92 19.13
N ARG A 45 42.01 -6.41 20.31
CA ARG A 45 41.97 -7.83 20.65
C ARG A 45 40.66 -8.15 21.35
N VAL A 46 39.76 -8.84 20.65
CA VAL A 46 38.36 -8.96 21.06
C VAL A 46 38.08 -10.28 21.78
N MET A 47 37.48 -10.19 22.97
CA MET A 47 36.83 -11.30 23.66
C MET A 47 35.33 -11.31 23.36
N PHE A 48 34.82 -12.38 22.74
CA PHE A 48 33.39 -12.51 22.48
C PHE A 48 32.68 -13.29 23.58
N ILE A 49 31.61 -12.72 24.15
CA ILE A 49 30.78 -13.39 25.16
C ILE A 49 29.57 -14.00 24.44
N ALA A 50 29.55 -15.33 24.35
CA ALA A 50 28.44 -16.06 23.77
C ALA A 50 27.32 -16.25 24.82
N LEU A 51 26.13 -15.76 24.47
CA LEU A 51 24.91 -15.82 25.27
C LEU A 51 23.87 -16.69 24.55
N ASP A 52 23.13 -17.49 25.32
CA ASP A 52 21.91 -18.16 24.91
C ASP A 52 20.67 -17.48 25.52
N GLU A 53 19.47 -18.00 25.21
CA GLU A 53 18.22 -17.42 25.69
C GLU A 53 18.10 -17.47 27.23
N ASP A 54 18.53 -18.57 27.85
CA ASP A 54 18.43 -18.76 29.30
C ASP A 54 19.35 -17.80 30.07
N THR A 55 20.64 -17.74 29.70
CA THR A 55 21.61 -16.80 30.27
C THR A 55 21.21 -15.35 30.02
N TRP A 56 20.68 -15.02 28.84
CA TRP A 56 20.13 -13.69 28.55
C TRP A 56 18.98 -13.32 29.48
N HIS A 57 18.02 -14.22 29.70
CA HIS A 57 16.87 -13.95 30.57
C HIS A 57 17.25 -13.83 32.04
N LYS A 58 18.07 -14.76 32.54
CA LYS A 58 18.58 -14.75 33.92
C LYS A 58 19.34 -13.47 34.21
N GLY A 59 20.20 -13.05 33.28
CA GLY A 59 21.05 -11.88 33.45
C GLY A 59 20.35 -10.54 33.21
N SER A 60 19.65 -10.38 32.09
CA SER A 60 19.05 -9.10 31.70
C SER A 60 17.73 -8.80 32.41
N GLY A 61 17.02 -9.84 32.87
CA GLY A 61 15.66 -9.70 33.40
C GLY A 61 14.61 -9.28 32.37
N ASN A 62 14.95 -9.23 31.07
CA ASN A 62 14.02 -8.84 30.01
C ASN A 62 13.00 -9.94 29.73
N ARG A 63 11.72 -9.66 30.01
CA ARG A 63 10.56 -10.52 29.68
C ARG A 63 9.55 -9.86 28.74
N GLY A 64 9.86 -8.67 28.21
CA GLY A 64 9.01 -7.88 27.33
C GLY A 64 9.36 -8.02 25.85
N ILE A 65 9.25 -6.93 25.08
CA ILE A 65 9.53 -6.92 23.62
C ILE A 65 10.99 -7.29 23.24
N TYR A 66 11.92 -7.27 24.21
CA TYR A 66 13.33 -7.68 24.06
C TYR A 66 13.63 -9.04 24.71
N ALA A 67 12.60 -9.85 24.94
CA ALA A 67 12.74 -11.20 25.49
C ALA A 67 13.51 -12.12 24.54
N GLY A 68 13.18 -12.09 23.24
CA GLY A 68 13.80 -13.00 22.27
C GLY A 68 15.28 -12.75 22.09
N TRP A 69 16.11 -13.74 22.42
CA TRP A 69 17.54 -13.75 22.18
C TRP A 69 17.95 -15.01 21.43
N ASN A 70 18.59 -14.85 20.27
CA ASN A 70 19.08 -15.98 19.50
C ASN A 70 20.41 -16.46 20.08
N ASP A 71 20.53 -17.77 20.28
CA ASP A 71 21.77 -18.38 20.78
C ASP A 71 22.97 -18.01 19.89
N THR A 72 23.87 -17.21 20.47
CA THR A 72 25.04 -16.66 19.77
C THR A 72 26.20 -17.65 19.68
N HIS A 73 26.20 -18.72 20.49
CA HIS A 73 27.17 -19.81 20.38
C HIS A 73 27.17 -20.41 18.96
N LEU A 74 25.99 -20.53 18.34
CA LEU A 74 25.82 -21.05 16.97
C LEU A 74 26.37 -20.12 15.89
N LYS A 75 26.67 -18.86 16.24
CA LYS A 75 27.15 -17.84 15.30
C LYS A 75 28.66 -17.67 15.36
N VAL A 76 29.29 -17.90 16.51
CA VAL A 76 30.74 -17.73 16.73
C VAL A 76 31.59 -18.40 15.63
N PRO A 77 31.33 -19.65 15.19
CA PRO A 77 32.13 -20.27 14.12
C PRO A 77 32.13 -19.51 12.79
N LYS A 78 31.15 -18.62 12.55
CA LYS A 78 31.04 -17.86 11.30
C LYS A 78 31.90 -16.59 11.26
N PHE A 79 32.52 -16.22 12.39
CA PHE A 79 33.37 -15.02 12.50
C PHE A 79 34.52 -15.24 13.51
N SER A 80 34.89 -16.50 13.76
CA SER A 80 35.89 -16.86 14.76
C SER A 80 37.30 -16.35 14.40
N ASP A 81 37.55 -16.04 13.13
CA ASP A 81 38.77 -15.38 12.65
C ASP A 81 38.87 -13.90 13.09
N LYS A 82 37.80 -13.33 13.68
CA LYS A 82 37.70 -11.94 14.16
C LYS A 82 37.66 -11.83 15.68
N VAL A 83 38.02 -12.89 16.41
CA VAL A 83 38.11 -12.88 17.88
C VAL A 83 39.46 -13.41 18.32
N ASN A 84 39.88 -13.00 19.52
CA ASN A 84 41.11 -13.45 20.16
C ASN A 84 40.83 -14.39 21.34
N GLY A 85 39.57 -14.52 21.73
CA GLY A 85 39.08 -15.50 22.70
C GLY A 85 37.56 -15.45 22.78
N VAL A 86 36.96 -16.48 23.36
CA VAL A 86 35.51 -16.56 23.55
C VAL A 86 35.16 -17.02 24.97
N ILE A 87 34.13 -16.42 25.55
CA ILE A 87 33.50 -16.88 26.80
C ILE A 87 32.22 -17.62 26.42
N VAL A 88 32.11 -18.88 26.79
CA VAL A 88 31.06 -19.80 26.31
C VAL A 88 30.44 -20.60 27.45
N ALA A 89 29.15 -20.91 27.33
CA ALA A 89 28.44 -21.80 28.26
C ALA A 89 28.68 -23.28 27.97
N ARG A 90 29.23 -23.57 26.79
CA ARG A 90 29.56 -24.91 26.29
C ARG A 90 30.68 -24.83 25.28
N GLU A 91 31.47 -25.89 25.19
CA GLU A 91 32.55 -26.00 24.20
C GLU A 91 32.03 -25.85 22.78
N LEU A 92 32.74 -25.05 21.97
CA LEU A 92 32.47 -24.86 20.55
C LEU A 92 33.55 -25.53 19.72
N ASN A 93 33.17 -26.06 18.56
CA ASN A 93 34.11 -26.57 17.59
C ASN A 93 34.74 -25.38 16.81
N LEU A 94 35.83 -24.83 17.33
CA LEU A 94 36.59 -23.71 16.76
C LEU A 94 38.03 -24.16 16.46
N ASP A 95 38.78 -23.30 15.76
CA ASP A 95 40.22 -23.51 15.59
C ASP A 95 40.91 -23.62 16.98
N PRO A 96 41.76 -24.64 17.22
CA PRO A 96 42.40 -24.85 18.52
C PRO A 96 43.24 -23.67 19.02
N SER A 97 43.65 -22.76 18.13
CA SER A 97 44.36 -21.53 18.48
C SER A 97 43.49 -20.46 19.12
N ILE A 98 42.15 -20.59 19.07
CA ILE A 98 41.21 -19.62 19.63
C ILE A 98 40.83 -20.04 21.06
N PRO A 99 41.31 -19.36 22.10
CA PRO A 99 41.04 -19.73 23.48
C PRO A 99 39.56 -19.64 23.84
N GLN A 100 39.04 -20.69 24.48
CA GLN A 100 37.66 -20.74 24.98
C GLN A 100 37.64 -20.81 26.50
N TYR A 101 36.95 -19.87 27.14
CA TYR A 101 36.71 -19.84 28.57
C TYR A 101 35.29 -20.35 28.86
N LEU A 102 35.21 -21.50 29.53
CA LEU A 102 33.95 -22.17 29.86
C LEU A 102 33.44 -21.70 31.23
N MET A 103 32.21 -21.18 31.26
CA MET A 103 31.51 -20.83 32.50
C MET A 103 30.00 -21.04 32.37
N GLU A 104 29.31 -21.34 33.47
CA GLU A 104 27.88 -21.67 33.44
C GLU A 104 26.99 -20.46 33.06
N ASN A 105 27.27 -19.28 33.62
CA ASN A 105 26.48 -18.07 33.40
C ASN A 105 27.27 -16.99 32.63
N THR A 106 27.34 -17.13 31.30
CA THR A 106 28.13 -16.22 30.46
C THR A 106 27.66 -14.76 30.49
N TYR A 107 26.40 -14.48 30.85
CA TYR A 107 25.96 -13.09 31.04
C TYR A 107 26.66 -12.43 32.24
N GLU A 108 26.97 -13.19 33.28
CA GLU A 108 27.64 -12.68 34.48
C GLU A 108 29.04 -12.15 34.18
N ALA A 109 29.73 -12.74 33.17
CA ALA A 109 31.01 -12.23 32.70
C ALA A 109 30.97 -10.75 32.31
N ILE A 110 29.86 -10.29 31.73
CA ILE A 110 29.68 -8.88 31.34
C ILE A 110 29.83 -7.96 32.56
N ASN A 111 29.22 -8.35 33.68
CA ASN A 111 29.27 -7.56 34.91
C ASN A 111 30.63 -7.69 35.59
N LEU A 112 31.19 -8.90 35.68
CA LEU A 112 32.47 -9.14 36.35
C LEU A 112 33.64 -8.45 35.62
N LEU A 113 33.66 -8.49 34.29
CA LEU A 113 34.63 -7.77 33.48
C LEU A 113 34.46 -6.25 33.61
N GLY A 114 33.21 -5.78 33.64
CA GLY A 114 32.89 -4.37 33.88
C GLY A 114 33.36 -3.89 35.26
N ASP A 115 33.14 -4.69 36.30
CA ASP A 115 33.56 -4.39 37.67
C ASP A 115 35.06 -4.27 37.79
N HIS A 116 35.77 -5.30 37.32
CA HIS A 116 37.21 -5.32 37.36
C HIS A 116 37.81 -4.13 36.60
N ALA A 117 37.33 -3.87 35.37
CA ALA A 117 37.79 -2.73 34.59
C ALA A 117 37.54 -1.40 35.30
N TYR A 118 36.36 -1.22 35.90
CA TYR A 118 36.03 0.01 36.62
C TYR A 118 36.90 0.22 37.87
N ASP A 119 37.16 -0.82 38.66
CA ASP A 119 37.94 -0.73 39.89
C ASP A 119 39.39 -0.29 39.64
N VAL A 120 39.98 -0.76 38.54
CA VAL A 120 41.36 -0.40 38.16
C VAL A 120 41.45 0.88 37.34
N TYR A 121 40.35 1.31 36.71
CA TYR A 121 40.31 2.50 35.86
C TYR A 121 40.59 3.79 36.64
N LYS A 122 41.41 4.67 36.06
CA LYS A 122 41.82 5.96 36.65
C LYS A 122 41.42 7.19 35.84
N GLY A 123 40.88 7.00 34.63
CA GLY A 123 40.42 8.10 33.79
C GLY A 123 39.03 8.63 34.19
N ASN A 124 38.51 9.55 33.39
CA ASN A 124 37.26 10.26 33.67
C ASN A 124 36.04 9.60 33.00
N VAL A 125 35.06 9.18 33.81
CA VAL A 125 33.77 8.68 33.33
C VAL A 125 32.75 9.81 33.22
N ILE A 126 32.27 10.07 32.00
CA ILE A 126 31.21 11.03 31.68
C ILE A 126 29.94 10.26 31.32
N ALA A 127 28.90 10.34 32.13
CA ALA A 127 27.62 9.68 31.86
C ALA A 127 26.56 10.66 31.37
N ILE A 128 25.83 10.31 30.31
CA ILE A 128 24.84 11.19 29.66
C ILE A 128 23.48 10.51 29.64
N THR A 129 22.45 11.18 30.16
CA THR A 129 21.05 10.79 29.95
C THR A 129 20.18 11.97 29.54
N GLY A 130 18.92 11.68 29.26
CA GLY A 130 17.90 12.63 28.81
C GLY A 130 16.88 11.99 27.87
N THR A 131 15.81 12.69 27.53
CA THR A 131 14.79 12.19 26.60
C THR A 131 15.26 12.32 25.15
N ALA A 132 15.79 13.47 24.77
CA ALA A 132 16.40 13.75 23.45
C ALA A 132 17.88 14.13 23.58
N GLY A 133 18.61 14.28 22.47
CA GLY A 133 19.98 14.83 22.45
C GLY A 133 21.13 13.92 22.93
N LYS A 134 20.86 12.85 23.70
CA LYS A 134 21.90 11.95 24.25
C LYS A 134 22.95 11.47 23.25
N SER A 135 22.51 10.82 22.16
CA SER A 135 23.44 10.20 21.21
C SER A 135 24.25 11.23 20.43
N THR A 136 23.64 12.37 20.05
CA THR A 136 24.33 13.52 19.45
C THR A 136 25.37 14.08 20.42
N THR A 137 24.99 14.27 21.68
CA THR A 137 25.90 14.78 22.74
C THR A 137 27.08 13.82 22.95
N LYS A 138 26.83 12.52 23.07
CA LYS A 138 27.87 11.48 23.19
C LYS A 138 28.81 11.45 21.98
N SER A 139 28.26 11.54 20.77
CA SER A 139 29.06 11.57 19.54
C SER A 139 29.84 12.87 19.39
N LEU A 140 29.33 14.00 19.87
CA LEU A 140 30.06 15.26 19.93
C LEU A 140 31.24 15.17 20.90
N PHE A 141 31.04 14.62 22.11
CA PHE A 141 32.14 14.33 23.03
C PHE A 141 33.20 13.43 22.39
N GLU A 142 32.79 12.30 21.78
CA GLU A 142 33.71 11.39 21.12
C GLU A 142 34.48 12.09 19.98
N HIS A 143 33.82 12.94 19.20
CA HIS A 143 34.46 13.70 18.12
C HIS A 143 35.50 14.71 18.62
N ILE A 144 35.19 15.43 19.71
CA ILE A 144 36.11 16.40 20.29
C ILE A 144 37.26 15.66 20.96
N LEU A 145 36.96 14.74 21.88
CA LEU A 145 37.96 14.09 22.73
C LEU A 145 38.93 13.23 21.92
N LYS A 146 38.49 12.48 20.89
CA LYS A 146 39.42 11.65 20.09
C LYS A 146 40.54 12.43 19.39
N ASN A 147 40.37 13.74 19.23
CA ASN A 147 41.34 14.64 18.60
C ASN A 147 42.22 15.38 19.63
N ILE A 148 41.92 15.26 20.92
CA ILE A 148 42.62 15.95 22.02
C ILE A 148 43.28 14.93 22.97
N SER A 149 42.64 13.78 23.21
CA SER A 149 43.00 12.75 24.17
C SER A 149 42.51 11.37 23.72
N THR A 150 42.76 10.34 24.53
CA THR A 150 42.19 9.00 24.29
C THR A 150 40.77 8.90 24.86
N VAL A 151 39.83 8.37 24.08
CA VAL A 151 38.42 8.25 24.49
C VAL A 151 37.82 6.93 24.01
N ILE A 152 36.99 6.33 24.84
CA ILE A 152 36.07 5.27 24.41
C ILE A 152 34.65 5.68 24.80
N ALA A 153 33.72 5.56 23.84
CA ALA A 153 32.34 5.96 24.03
C ALA A 153 31.37 4.81 23.72
N THR A 154 30.16 4.87 24.31
CA THR A 154 29.12 3.86 24.08
C THR A 154 28.88 3.60 22.58
N ARG A 155 28.96 2.35 22.16
CA ARG A 155 28.73 1.91 20.77
C ARG A 155 27.27 1.53 20.54
N GLY A 156 26.75 1.88 19.36
CA GLY A 156 25.39 1.54 18.95
C GLY A 156 24.32 1.94 19.98
N ASN A 157 23.52 0.98 20.42
CA ASN A 157 22.48 1.14 21.44
C ASN A 157 22.85 0.47 22.78
N HIS A 158 24.14 0.36 23.10
CA HIS A 158 24.63 -0.20 24.37
C HIS A 158 24.46 0.75 25.56
N ASN A 159 23.30 1.40 25.63
CA ASN A 159 22.94 2.34 26.69
C ASN A 159 22.04 1.71 27.77
N THR A 160 21.70 0.43 27.61
CA THR A 160 20.87 -0.35 28.54
C THR A 160 21.71 -0.96 29.66
N ARG A 161 21.06 -1.62 30.63
CA ARG A 161 21.73 -2.30 31.74
C ARG A 161 22.77 -3.34 31.31
N THR A 162 22.58 -4.00 30.17
CA THR A 162 23.59 -4.90 29.60
C THR A 162 24.71 -4.14 28.89
N GLY A 163 24.36 -3.04 28.20
CA GLY A 163 25.31 -2.30 27.37
C GLY A 163 26.26 -1.39 28.15
N VAL A 164 25.80 -0.81 29.27
CA VAL A 164 26.63 0.06 30.11
C VAL A 164 27.85 -0.70 30.65
N PRO A 165 27.72 -1.86 31.33
CA PRO A 165 28.88 -2.62 31.79
C PRO A 165 29.81 -3.06 30.65
N LEU A 166 29.29 -3.35 29.45
CA LEU A 166 30.13 -3.64 28.29
C LEU A 166 30.99 -2.44 27.88
N THR A 167 30.42 -1.23 27.91
CA THR A 167 31.18 -0.01 27.65
C THR A 167 32.21 0.20 28.76
N ILE A 168 31.84 0.02 30.02
CA ILE A 168 32.74 0.15 31.17
C ILE A 168 33.89 -0.85 31.11
N ALA A 169 33.65 -2.10 30.69
CA ALA A 169 34.68 -3.14 30.55
C ALA A 169 35.81 -2.73 29.59
N THR A 170 35.54 -1.87 28.60
CA THR A 170 36.57 -1.33 27.71
C THR A 170 37.51 -0.34 28.41
N GLY A 171 37.15 0.14 29.60
CA GLY A 171 38.00 0.94 30.47
C GLY A 171 39.30 0.24 30.88
N ILE A 172 39.38 -1.10 30.73
CA ILE A 172 40.62 -1.85 30.92
C ILE A 172 41.77 -1.28 30.08
N ALA A 173 41.46 -0.79 28.88
CA ALA A 173 42.40 -0.18 27.95
C ALA A 173 42.91 1.21 28.42
N GLU A 174 42.43 1.70 29.57
CA GLU A 174 42.83 2.95 30.23
C GLU A 174 42.76 4.20 29.33
N PRO A 175 41.63 4.48 28.64
CA PRO A 175 41.48 5.75 27.95
C PRO A 175 41.40 6.92 28.95
N ASP A 176 41.79 8.12 28.56
CA ASP A 176 41.67 9.33 29.39
C ASP A 176 40.20 9.60 29.77
N HIS A 177 39.27 9.29 28.86
CA HIS A 177 37.83 9.43 29.10
C HIS A 177 37.00 8.22 28.64
N LEU A 178 35.98 7.88 29.46
CA LEU A 178 34.88 7.01 29.09
C LEU A 178 33.58 7.81 28.98
N VAL A 179 32.98 7.85 27.78
CA VAL A 179 31.72 8.58 27.54
C VAL A 179 30.56 7.59 27.40
N VAL A 180 29.74 7.51 28.44
CA VAL A 180 28.71 6.49 28.58
C VAL A 180 27.32 7.08 28.35
N GLU A 181 26.64 6.63 27.30
CA GLU A 181 25.22 6.94 27.09
C GLU A 181 24.34 6.04 27.98
N VAL A 182 23.38 6.62 28.71
CA VAL A 182 22.57 5.90 29.70
C VAL A 182 21.09 6.02 29.40
N ALA A 183 20.45 4.89 29.10
CA ALA A 183 19.00 4.80 28.94
C ALA A 183 18.29 4.79 30.29
N ILE A 184 17.01 5.18 30.29
CA ILE A 184 16.18 5.16 31.50
C ILE A 184 16.05 3.75 32.11
N SER A 185 16.12 2.69 31.29
CA SER A 185 16.09 1.30 31.74
C SER A 185 17.32 0.91 32.57
N SER A 186 18.43 1.62 32.41
CA SER A 186 19.65 1.41 33.20
C SER A 186 19.57 2.08 34.57
N LEU A 187 18.70 3.06 34.73
CA LEU A 187 18.58 3.89 35.94
C LEU A 187 17.45 3.44 36.86
N TRP A 188 16.45 2.75 36.32
CA TRP A 188 15.26 2.35 37.07
C TRP A 188 14.90 0.89 36.83
N MET A 189 15.38 0.01 37.71
CA MET A 189 14.94 -1.39 37.83
C MET A 189 14.80 -1.76 39.32
N ARG A 190 14.03 -2.83 39.60
CA ARG A 190 13.76 -3.30 40.98
C ARG A 190 15.02 -3.60 41.80
N SER A 191 16.12 -3.98 41.14
CA SER A 191 17.40 -4.31 41.79
C SER A 191 18.35 -3.10 41.94
N GLY A 192 17.88 -1.87 41.69
CA GLY A 192 18.73 -0.65 41.70
C GLY A 192 19.25 -0.25 40.31
N GLY A 193 19.64 1.03 40.18
CA GLY A 193 20.22 1.61 38.96
C GLY A 193 21.70 1.24 38.77
N ILE A 194 22.14 1.06 37.53
CA ILE A 194 23.51 0.62 37.20
C ILE A 194 24.58 1.66 37.60
N MET A 195 24.21 2.94 37.67
CA MET A 195 25.11 4.04 38.04
C MET A 195 25.57 3.96 39.50
N LYS A 196 24.79 3.30 40.37
CA LYS A 196 25.23 3.00 41.74
C LYS A 196 26.50 2.13 41.77
N LYS A 197 26.67 1.29 40.74
CA LYS A 197 27.82 0.39 40.59
C LYS A 197 28.99 1.05 39.87
N TYR A 198 28.69 1.87 38.87
CA TYR A 198 29.68 2.60 38.06
C TYR A 198 29.43 4.11 38.15
N PRO A 199 29.65 4.74 39.32
CA PRO A 199 29.37 6.16 39.47
C PRO A 199 30.26 7.01 38.54
N PRO A 200 29.69 7.96 37.80
CA PRO A 200 30.48 8.80 36.90
C PRO A 200 31.22 9.92 37.67
N ASN A 201 32.27 10.48 37.07
CA ASN A 201 32.90 11.73 37.51
C ASN A 201 32.03 12.93 37.14
N ILE A 202 31.42 12.89 35.94
CA ILE A 202 30.50 13.91 35.44
C ILE A 202 29.22 13.23 34.95
N ALA A 203 28.07 13.63 35.47
CA ALA A 203 26.77 13.19 34.99
C ALA A 203 26.02 14.35 34.31
N MET A 204 25.50 14.15 33.09
CA MET A 204 24.80 15.18 32.33
C MET A 204 23.38 14.74 31.99
N ILE A 205 22.40 15.61 32.26
CA ILE A 205 21.00 15.42 31.87
C ILE A 205 20.63 16.44 30.80
N THR A 206 20.51 15.98 29.54
CA THR A 206 20.31 16.84 28.36
C THR A 206 18.93 17.49 28.31
N SER A 207 17.87 16.68 28.50
CA SER A 207 16.48 17.12 28.56
C SER A 207 15.60 16.10 29.28
N ILE A 208 14.50 16.56 29.87
CA ILE A 208 13.42 15.72 30.38
C ILE A 208 12.15 16.09 29.63
N ASP A 209 11.39 15.07 29.29
CA ASP A 209 10.08 15.18 28.68
C ASP A 209 9.30 13.93 29.04
N SER A 210 8.00 13.90 28.72
CA SER A 210 7.28 12.64 28.70
C SER A 210 7.97 11.69 27.72
N GLY A 211 8.72 10.73 28.25
CA GLY A 211 9.34 9.69 27.45
C GLY A 211 8.28 8.84 26.75
N GLN A 212 8.73 7.86 25.97
CA GLN A 212 7.79 7.06 25.17
C GLN A 212 6.75 6.32 26.02
N GLN A 213 7.02 5.97 27.28
CA GLN A 213 6.11 5.20 28.14
C GLN A 213 5.76 5.84 29.49
N LYS A 214 6.40 6.96 29.85
CA LYS A 214 6.34 7.53 31.20
C LYS A 214 5.98 9.00 31.16
N SER A 215 5.37 9.50 32.25
CA SER A 215 5.13 10.93 32.39
C SER A 215 6.46 11.71 32.43
N ALA A 216 6.41 13.02 32.24
CA ALA A 216 7.60 13.87 32.37
C ALA A 216 8.17 13.76 33.78
N TYR A 217 7.32 13.90 34.80
CA TYR A 217 7.66 13.69 36.21
C TYR A 217 8.32 12.33 36.49
N GLU A 218 7.72 11.21 36.06
CA GLU A 218 8.34 9.89 36.26
C GLU A 218 9.67 9.78 35.51
N THR A 219 9.79 10.40 34.35
CA THR A 219 11.03 10.42 33.57
C THR A 219 12.11 11.22 34.31
N ALA A 220 11.75 12.35 34.94
CA ALA A 220 12.62 13.17 35.78
C ALA A 220 13.18 12.36 36.96
N VAL A 221 12.30 11.76 37.76
CA VAL A 221 12.69 10.98 38.96
C VAL A 221 13.65 9.85 38.58
N HIS A 222 13.34 9.10 37.52
CA HIS A 222 14.19 7.98 37.11
C HIS A 222 15.52 8.42 36.50
N LYS A 223 15.54 9.49 35.70
CA LYS A 223 16.78 9.96 35.06
C LYS A 223 17.71 10.65 36.05
N SER A 224 17.17 11.25 37.11
CA SER A 224 17.95 11.84 38.20
C SER A 224 18.84 10.81 38.92
N LYS A 225 18.45 9.53 38.89
CA LYS A 225 19.29 8.42 39.39
C LYS A 225 20.59 8.20 38.61
N ILE A 226 20.86 8.95 37.55
CA ILE A 226 22.19 8.98 36.94
C ILE A 226 23.26 9.43 37.95
N ALA A 227 22.87 10.25 38.94
CA ALA A 227 23.74 10.69 40.02
C ALA A 227 23.79 9.71 41.20
N GLU A 228 23.01 8.63 41.17
CA GLU A 228 22.95 7.63 42.26
C GLU A 228 24.32 6.94 42.39
N GLY A 229 24.98 7.11 43.54
CA GLY A 229 26.30 6.53 43.82
C GLY A 229 27.49 7.47 43.56
N MET A 230 27.28 8.65 42.97
CA MET A 230 28.35 9.63 42.79
C MET A 230 28.91 10.11 44.14
N ASN A 231 30.22 10.33 44.19
CA ASN A 231 30.87 10.95 45.36
C ASN A 231 30.70 12.49 45.32
N LYS A 232 30.95 13.16 46.45
CA LYS A 232 30.80 14.62 46.59
C LYS A 232 31.78 15.46 45.75
N SER A 233 32.76 14.84 45.08
CA SER A 233 33.70 15.54 44.19
C SER A 233 33.28 15.51 42.72
N GLY A 234 32.37 14.61 42.32
CA GLY A 234 31.82 14.57 40.97
C GLY A 234 30.83 15.70 40.71
N HIS A 235 30.60 16.04 39.45
CA HIS A 235 29.73 17.16 39.04
C HIS A 235 28.49 16.67 38.29
N VAL A 236 27.32 17.25 38.58
CA VAL A 236 26.08 16.98 37.84
C VAL A 236 25.67 18.20 37.02
N LEU A 237 25.57 18.03 35.71
CA LEU A 237 25.22 19.08 34.76
C LEU A 237 23.74 18.99 34.38
N LEU A 238 22.98 20.04 34.67
CA LEU A 238 21.54 20.10 34.43
C LEU A 238 21.19 21.23 33.46
N ASN A 239 20.52 20.90 32.36
CA ASN A 239 19.88 21.90 31.49
C ASN A 239 18.78 22.67 32.25
N ARG A 240 18.99 23.95 32.60
CA ARG A 240 18.04 24.76 33.37
C ARG A 240 16.72 25.00 32.64
N ASP A 241 16.74 24.97 31.31
CA ASP A 241 15.55 25.19 30.48
C ASP A 241 14.71 23.92 30.27
N MET A 242 15.10 22.77 30.83
CA MET A 242 14.37 21.52 30.61
C MET A 242 13.02 21.50 31.35
N ASN A 243 12.04 20.76 30.82
CA ASN A 243 10.83 20.46 31.57
C ASN A 243 11.15 19.68 32.85
N GLU A 244 10.37 19.86 33.91
CA GLU A 244 10.63 19.20 35.21
C GLU A 244 11.99 19.56 35.83
N PHE A 245 12.57 20.70 35.41
CA PHE A 245 13.47 21.56 36.19
C PHE A 245 13.68 21.10 37.64
N ASP A 246 12.74 21.61 38.44
CA ASP A 246 12.84 21.62 39.88
C ASP A 246 12.76 20.21 40.46
N THR A 247 11.96 19.31 39.84
CA THR A 247 11.91 17.90 40.19
C THR A 247 13.28 17.23 40.01
N VAL A 248 13.95 17.46 38.88
CA VAL A 248 15.29 16.90 38.64
C VAL A 248 16.30 17.47 39.63
N PHE A 249 16.27 18.78 39.84
CA PHE A 249 17.19 19.45 40.75
C PHE A 249 17.03 18.93 42.19
N GLU A 250 15.80 18.78 42.68
CA GLU A 250 15.50 18.22 44.00
C GLU A 250 15.98 16.76 44.11
N GLU A 251 15.67 15.92 43.12
CA GLU A 251 16.04 14.50 43.14
C GLU A 251 17.56 14.30 43.04
N VAL A 252 18.25 15.05 42.20
CA VAL A 252 19.71 15.00 42.09
C VAL A 252 20.38 15.49 43.38
N SER A 253 19.84 16.54 44.02
CA SER A 253 20.35 17.09 45.27
C SER A 253 20.38 16.08 46.42
N LYS A 254 19.57 15.01 46.35
CA LYS A 254 19.60 13.89 47.30
C LYS A 254 20.86 13.04 47.19
N TYR A 255 21.51 13.04 46.03
CA TYR A 255 22.69 12.23 45.75
C TYR A 255 23.99 13.05 45.69
N ASN A 256 23.95 14.27 45.15
CA ASN A 256 25.12 15.11 44.98
C ASN A 256 24.78 16.61 45.10
N THR A 257 25.63 17.36 45.80
CA THR A 257 25.48 18.81 46.00
C THR A 257 26.21 19.66 44.96
N ASN A 258 27.14 19.08 44.19
CA ASN A 258 27.90 19.80 43.16
C ASN A 258 27.13 19.80 41.84
N ILE A 259 26.06 20.60 41.79
CA ILE A 259 25.19 20.76 40.64
C ILE A 259 25.59 22.02 39.89
N ILE A 260 25.80 21.92 38.58
CA ILE A 260 26.05 23.06 37.69
C ILE A 260 24.93 23.10 36.66
N THR A 261 24.30 24.26 36.53
CA THR A 261 23.19 24.48 35.61
C THR A 261 23.66 25.15 34.33
N TYR A 262 23.10 24.77 33.17
CA TYR A 262 23.43 25.36 31.89
C TYR A 262 22.17 25.66 31.07
N GLY A 263 22.18 26.71 30.25
CA GLY A 263 21.03 27.05 29.41
C GLY A 263 20.94 28.53 29.03
N PHE A 264 19.78 28.90 28.48
CA PHE A 264 19.37 30.27 28.18
C PHE A 264 18.76 30.99 29.39
N HIS A 265 18.25 30.24 30.37
CA HIS A 265 17.69 30.80 31.59
C HIS A 265 18.71 31.67 32.33
N ALA A 266 18.32 32.87 32.76
CA ALA A 266 19.21 33.86 33.37
C ALA A 266 19.96 33.35 34.61
N ASP A 267 19.31 32.49 35.41
CA ASP A 267 19.91 31.85 36.60
C ASP A 267 20.83 30.65 36.29
N SER A 268 21.20 30.41 35.02
CA SER A 268 22.11 29.31 34.68
C SER A 268 23.55 29.66 35.07
N ASP A 269 24.26 28.76 35.75
CA ASP A 269 25.68 28.93 36.07
C ASP A 269 26.54 29.03 34.79
N VAL A 270 26.09 28.34 33.73
CA VAL A 270 26.64 28.41 32.38
C VAL A 270 25.58 28.98 31.44
N LEU A 271 25.68 30.29 31.19
CA LEU A 271 24.66 31.06 30.47
C LEU A 271 24.99 31.19 28.98
N ILE A 272 24.03 30.84 28.12
CA ILE A 272 24.05 31.17 26.69
C ILE A 272 23.54 32.61 26.53
N LYS A 273 24.47 33.54 26.27
CA LYS A 273 24.19 34.98 26.20
C LYS A 273 23.57 35.40 24.86
N ASP A 274 24.10 34.84 23.78
CA ASP A 274 23.67 35.11 22.42
C ASP A 274 23.50 33.81 21.64
N PHE A 275 22.48 33.76 20.78
CA PHE A 275 22.22 32.63 19.88
C PHE A 275 21.63 33.12 18.58
N ILE A 276 22.21 32.66 17.47
CA ILE A 276 21.72 32.87 16.12
C ILE A 276 21.71 31.50 15.44
N ASP A 277 20.54 31.12 14.93
CA ASP A 277 20.39 29.98 14.01
C ASP A 277 20.45 30.52 12.59
N THR A 278 21.40 30.05 11.80
CA THR A 278 21.68 30.48 10.42
C THR A 278 21.42 29.31 9.47
N GLN A 279 21.53 29.53 8.15
CA GLN A 279 21.40 28.46 7.17
C GLN A 279 22.48 27.36 7.33
N ASP A 280 23.69 27.72 7.77
CA ASP A 280 24.84 26.81 7.86
C ASP A 280 24.97 26.13 9.24
N GLY A 281 24.03 26.41 10.15
CA GLY A 281 24.02 25.92 11.53
C GLY A 281 23.86 27.05 12.54
N THR A 282 24.37 26.86 13.75
CA THR A 282 24.21 27.79 14.86
C THR A 282 25.51 28.51 15.22
N LYS A 283 25.37 29.76 15.68
CA LYS A 283 26.41 30.54 16.34
C LYS A 283 25.91 30.96 17.71
N ALA A 284 26.67 30.67 18.76
CA ALA A 284 26.28 31.04 20.11
C ALA A 284 27.49 31.50 20.96
N THR A 285 27.23 32.43 21.87
CA THR A 285 28.18 32.90 22.88
C THR A 285 27.76 32.37 24.24
N VAL A 286 28.66 31.67 24.93
CA VAL A 286 28.40 30.99 26.20
C VAL A 286 29.43 31.41 27.23
N ASP A 287 28.98 31.71 28.45
CA ASP A 287 29.84 31.92 29.60
C ASP A 287 30.01 30.61 30.36
N VAL A 288 31.15 29.95 30.17
CA VAL A 288 31.43 28.63 30.74
C VAL A 288 32.25 28.81 32.02
N LEU A 289 31.55 28.96 33.15
CA LEU A 289 32.16 29.12 34.47
C LEU A 289 33.16 30.29 34.51
N GLY A 290 32.74 31.47 34.06
CA GLY A 290 33.53 32.71 34.06
C GLY A 290 34.43 32.90 32.83
N GLU A 291 34.37 31.98 31.85
CA GLU A 291 35.11 32.08 30.60
C GLU A 291 34.14 32.21 29.43
N SER A 292 34.10 33.39 28.83
CA SER A 292 33.22 33.67 27.69
C SER A 292 33.82 33.13 26.39
N VAL A 293 33.14 32.18 25.76
CA VAL A 293 33.54 31.57 24.49
C VAL A 293 32.43 31.69 23.45
N THR A 294 32.80 31.83 22.18
CA THR A 294 31.86 31.80 21.05
C THR A 294 32.15 30.57 20.20
N PHE A 295 31.13 29.77 19.92
CA PHE A 295 31.24 28.61 19.03
C PHE A 295 30.35 28.78 17.80
N THR A 296 30.76 28.11 16.72
CA THR A 296 29.93 27.81 15.56
C THR A 296 29.72 26.30 15.47
N SER A 297 28.55 25.84 15.04
CA SER A 297 28.22 24.43 14.87
C SER A 297 27.31 24.24 13.68
N ARG A 298 27.38 23.09 13.00
CA ARG A 298 26.44 22.72 11.92
C ARG A 298 25.10 22.17 12.44
N LEU A 299 24.93 22.08 13.76
CA LEU A 299 23.69 21.64 14.39
C LEU A 299 22.73 22.82 14.53
N HIS A 300 21.43 22.58 14.29
CA HIS A 300 20.38 23.60 14.33
C HIS A 300 19.51 23.49 15.59
N GLY A 301 18.92 24.62 15.97
CA GLY A 301 17.96 24.72 17.06
C GLY A 301 18.59 24.92 18.45
N LYS A 302 17.79 25.53 19.33
CA LYS A 302 18.17 25.87 20.72
C LYS A 302 18.61 24.66 21.54
N GLY A 303 17.93 23.52 21.38
CA GLY A 303 18.25 22.29 22.10
C GLY A 303 19.66 21.77 21.82
N MET A 304 20.16 21.93 20.59
CA MET A 304 21.54 21.55 20.26
C MET A 304 22.55 22.54 20.85
N ALA A 305 22.27 23.84 20.82
CA ALA A 305 23.11 24.85 21.47
C ALA A 305 23.24 24.62 22.99
N GLN A 306 22.14 24.27 23.67
CA GLN A 306 22.15 23.87 25.08
C GLN A 306 23.03 22.64 25.32
N ASN A 307 22.91 21.60 24.50
CA ASN A 307 23.75 20.41 24.63
C ASN A 307 25.24 20.75 24.43
N ILE A 308 25.59 21.64 23.49
CA ILE A 308 26.97 22.10 23.29
C ILE A 308 27.46 22.88 24.52
N ALA A 309 26.65 23.75 25.12
CA ALA A 309 27.01 24.45 26.35
C ALA A 309 27.32 23.47 27.51
N GLY A 310 26.51 22.43 27.68
CA GLY A 310 26.78 21.38 28.66
C GLY A 310 28.04 20.55 28.33
N VAL A 311 28.32 20.28 27.04
CA VAL A 311 29.56 19.63 26.60
C VAL A 311 30.79 20.48 26.93
N LEU A 312 30.78 21.77 26.60
CA LEU A 312 31.85 22.70 26.94
C LEU A 312 32.10 22.73 28.45
N THR A 313 31.03 22.71 29.25
CA THR A 313 31.13 22.66 30.72
C THR A 313 31.82 21.39 31.19
N ALA A 314 31.42 20.22 30.68
CA ALA A 314 32.04 18.95 31.04
C ALA A 314 33.51 18.85 30.61
N LEU A 315 33.85 19.41 29.44
CA LEU A 315 35.22 19.48 28.94
C LEU A 315 36.10 20.32 29.86
N LYS A 316 35.63 21.51 30.27
CA LYS A 316 36.35 22.37 31.22
C LYS A 316 36.58 21.69 32.56
N LEU A 317 35.57 20.97 33.08
CA LEU A 317 35.68 20.19 34.32
C LEU A 317 36.58 18.96 34.19
N SER A 318 36.89 18.54 32.97
CA SER A 318 37.81 17.43 32.68
C SER A 318 39.21 17.94 32.27
N ASP A 319 39.54 19.19 32.60
CA ASP A 319 40.80 19.87 32.30
C ASP A 319 41.13 19.99 30.79
N VAL A 320 40.11 19.95 29.93
CA VAL A 320 40.26 20.22 28.49
C VAL A 320 40.13 21.72 28.21
N LYS A 321 41.10 22.29 27.50
CA LYS A 321 41.09 23.71 27.10
C LYS A 321 39.97 23.97 26.09
N LEU A 322 39.06 24.89 26.41
CA LEU A 322 37.90 25.18 25.56
C LEU A 322 38.29 25.64 24.15
N ASN A 323 39.35 26.45 24.02
CA ASN A 323 39.84 26.91 22.72
C ASN A 323 40.24 25.79 21.76
N ASP A 324 40.68 24.62 22.29
CA ASP A 324 41.03 23.46 21.46
C ASP A 324 39.75 22.73 20.98
N ALA A 325 38.65 22.83 21.73
CA ALA A 325 37.37 22.21 21.41
C ALA A 325 36.54 23.02 20.40
N LEU A 326 36.64 24.36 20.37
CA LEU A 326 35.80 25.23 19.53
C LEU A 326 35.89 24.88 18.01
N PRO A 327 37.08 24.70 17.40
CA PRO A 327 37.16 24.31 15.99
C PRO A 327 36.57 22.92 15.73
N LEU A 328 36.69 22.01 16.70
CA LEU A 328 36.17 20.65 16.59
C LEU A 328 34.63 20.62 16.64
N ILE A 329 34.01 21.49 17.46
CA ILE A 329 32.54 21.70 17.45
C ILE A 329 32.07 22.19 16.08
N SER A 330 32.80 23.12 15.47
CA SER A 330 32.45 23.65 14.14
C SER A 330 32.61 22.63 13.01
N SER A 331 33.50 21.63 13.18
CA SER A 331 33.72 20.54 12.22
C SER A 331 32.83 19.32 12.44
N TYR A 332 32.06 19.28 13.53
CA TYR A 332 31.25 18.12 13.87
C TYR A 332 30.05 17.98 12.92
N GLU A 333 29.91 16.79 12.35
CA GLU A 333 28.74 16.38 11.59
C GLU A 333 27.98 15.28 12.36
N PRO A 334 26.66 15.43 12.56
CA PRO A 334 25.86 14.37 13.19
C PRO A 334 25.74 13.16 12.27
N ASN A 335 25.13 12.09 12.79
CA ASN A 335 24.73 10.96 11.95
C ASN A 335 23.85 11.46 10.79
N LYS A 336 24.01 10.89 9.59
CA LYS A 336 23.27 11.25 8.36
C LYS A 336 21.73 11.27 8.49
N SER A 337 21.17 10.70 9.54
CA SER A 337 19.71 10.69 9.80
C SER A 337 19.27 11.61 10.95
N VAL A 338 20.14 12.52 11.41
CA VAL A 338 19.87 13.49 12.48
C VAL A 338 20.17 14.88 11.94
N GLN A 339 19.12 15.67 11.69
CA GLN A 339 19.21 17.03 11.13
C GLN A 339 20.18 17.17 9.94
N ASN A 340 20.27 16.16 9.08
CA ASN A 340 21.16 16.23 7.93
C ASN A 340 20.49 17.07 6.82
N ILE A 341 21.09 18.20 6.47
CA ILE A 341 20.59 19.08 5.43
C ILE A 341 21.30 18.74 4.12
N GLU A 342 20.52 18.36 3.13
CA GLU A 342 21.00 17.88 1.83
C GLU A 342 20.39 18.74 0.72
N THR A 343 21.19 19.13 -0.28
CA THR A 343 20.66 19.71 -1.52
C THR A 343 20.52 18.61 -2.56
N HIS A 344 19.34 18.49 -3.15
CA HIS A 344 19.04 17.53 -4.22
C HIS A 344 18.43 18.25 -5.42
N GLN A 345 18.31 17.51 -6.52
CA GLN A 345 17.67 18.02 -7.73
C GLN A 345 16.30 17.37 -7.93
N THR A 346 15.33 18.19 -8.34
CA THR A 346 14.05 17.75 -8.86
C THR A 346 14.22 17.05 -10.22
N ARG A 347 13.14 16.47 -10.76
CA ARG A 347 13.18 15.78 -12.06
C ARG A 347 13.57 16.68 -13.23
N ASP A 348 13.22 17.96 -13.15
CA ASP A 348 13.58 19.01 -14.12
C ASP A 348 14.93 19.69 -13.81
N GLY A 349 15.65 19.22 -12.79
CA GLY A 349 17.01 19.65 -12.47
C GLY A 349 17.11 20.88 -11.54
N ALA A 350 15.98 21.42 -11.08
CA ALA A 350 15.98 22.50 -10.10
C ALA A 350 16.44 22.02 -8.72
N ALA A 351 17.08 22.89 -7.95
CA ALA A 351 17.55 22.54 -6.61
C ALA A 351 16.42 22.64 -5.58
N PHE A 352 16.39 21.71 -4.63
CA PHE A 352 15.56 21.78 -3.42
C PHE A 352 16.36 21.30 -2.20
N THR A 353 15.87 21.60 -1.00
CA THR A 353 16.53 21.23 0.26
C THR A 353 15.77 20.14 0.98
N LEU A 354 16.49 19.13 1.46
CA LEU A 354 15.95 18.02 2.23
C LEU A 354 16.59 18.00 3.62
N ILE A 355 15.76 18.04 4.67
CA ILE A 355 16.16 17.92 6.07
C ILE A 355 15.85 16.50 6.53
N ASN A 356 16.86 15.65 6.62
CA ASN A 356 16.73 14.27 7.07
C ASN A 356 16.91 14.16 8.59
N ASP A 357 15.81 13.99 9.31
CA ASP A 357 15.77 13.76 10.75
C ASP A 357 14.97 12.49 11.11
N ALA A 358 15.13 11.46 10.29
CA ALA A 358 14.36 10.22 10.34
C ALA A 358 14.86 9.18 11.36
N TRP A 359 15.82 9.51 12.24
CA TRP A 359 16.41 8.53 13.17
C TRP A 359 15.45 8.10 14.30
N ASN A 360 14.87 9.05 15.03
CA ASN A 360 13.96 8.81 16.14
C ASN A 360 13.00 9.97 16.32
N ALA A 361 11.81 9.72 16.87
CA ALA A 361 10.83 10.77 17.15
C ALA A 361 10.30 10.71 18.58
N THR A 362 10.04 11.90 19.11
CA THR A 362 9.28 12.24 20.30
C THR A 362 8.42 13.46 19.97
N PRO A 363 7.33 13.75 20.71
CA PRO A 363 6.48 14.90 20.41
C PRO A 363 7.25 16.22 20.27
N ASN A 364 8.14 16.53 21.22
CA ASN A 364 8.93 17.77 21.20
C ASN A 364 9.94 17.80 20.05
N SER A 365 10.65 16.69 19.80
CA SER A 365 11.57 16.64 18.65
C SER A 365 10.85 16.78 17.31
N MET A 366 9.54 16.47 17.21
CA MET A 366 8.78 16.74 15.99
C MET A 366 8.54 18.25 15.86
N ILE A 367 8.13 18.91 16.94
CA ILE A 367 7.89 20.37 17.00
C ILE A 367 9.17 21.14 16.67
N GLU A 368 10.30 20.79 17.31
CA GLU A 368 11.60 21.41 17.05
C GLU A 368 12.01 21.27 15.57
N SER A 369 11.83 20.10 14.96
CA SER A 369 12.19 19.91 13.56
C SER A 369 11.25 20.64 12.59
N ILE A 370 9.98 20.88 12.97
CA ILE A 370 9.05 21.74 12.22
C ILE A 370 9.49 23.21 12.30
N GLU A 371 9.98 23.67 13.46
CA GLU A 371 10.56 25.01 13.59
C GLU A 371 11.81 25.18 12.72
N VAL A 372 12.69 24.16 12.69
CA VAL A 372 13.88 24.15 11.81
C VAL A 372 13.46 24.20 10.34
N LEU A 373 12.45 23.42 9.93
CA LEU A 373 11.88 23.46 8.59
C LEU A 373 11.48 24.88 8.20
N GLN A 374 10.71 25.57 9.04
CA GLN A 374 10.26 26.91 8.71
C GLN A 374 11.37 27.96 8.78
N ASN A 375 12.31 27.85 9.71
CA ASN A 375 13.43 28.79 9.77
C ASN A 375 14.27 28.74 8.49
N ILE A 376 14.49 27.54 7.93
CA ILE A 376 15.18 27.39 6.63
C ILE A 376 14.29 27.88 5.47
N ASN A 377 12.96 27.68 5.55
CA ASN A 377 12.03 28.08 4.49
C ASN A 377 11.79 29.60 4.41
N LYS A 378 11.93 30.35 5.52
CA LYS A 378 11.68 31.81 5.57
C LYS A 378 12.45 32.64 4.54
N GLU A 379 13.63 32.18 4.13
CA GLU A 379 14.50 32.87 3.17
C GLU A 379 14.34 32.34 1.73
N ARG A 380 13.38 31.43 1.50
CA ARG A 380 13.17 30.72 0.24
C ARG A 380 11.85 31.07 -0.41
N LYS A 381 11.74 30.77 -1.70
CA LYS A 381 10.54 30.98 -2.53
C LYS A 381 9.71 29.72 -2.72
N GLY A 382 10.23 28.55 -2.37
CA GLY A 382 9.54 27.27 -2.47
C GLY A 382 8.61 26.99 -1.27
N LYS A 383 8.02 25.79 -1.29
CA LYS A 383 7.10 25.30 -0.27
C LYS A 383 7.85 24.61 0.87
N SER A 384 7.27 24.71 2.06
CA SER A 384 7.59 23.87 3.22
C SER A 384 6.78 22.57 3.21
N ILE A 385 7.46 21.44 3.03
CA ILE A 385 6.84 20.12 2.94
C ILE A 385 7.30 19.25 4.12
N ALA A 386 6.36 18.78 4.95
CA ALA A 386 6.66 17.90 6.07
C ALA A 386 6.24 16.45 5.79
N ILE A 387 7.20 15.54 5.75
CA ILE A 387 6.99 14.08 5.70
C ILE A 387 7.18 13.52 7.09
N LEU A 388 6.08 13.13 7.73
CA LEU A 388 6.05 12.78 9.15
C LEU A 388 5.67 11.30 9.36
N GLY A 389 6.50 10.59 10.12
CA GLY A 389 6.29 9.21 10.52
C GLY A 389 5.84 9.07 11.99
N ARG A 390 5.29 7.91 12.33
CA ARG A 390 4.84 7.61 13.70
C ARG A 390 5.89 7.84 14.79
N ILE A 391 5.40 8.19 15.98
CA ILE A 391 6.14 8.16 17.24
C ILE A 391 5.88 6.82 17.92
N VAL A 392 6.90 5.97 18.03
CA VAL A 392 6.75 4.61 18.60
C VAL A 392 6.62 4.61 20.12
N ASN A 393 6.11 3.49 20.65
CA ASN A 393 6.05 3.16 22.08
C ASN A 393 5.13 4.01 22.96
N LEU A 394 4.30 4.89 22.40
CA LEU A 394 3.37 5.78 23.15
C LEU A 394 2.17 5.09 23.82
N GLY A 395 1.86 3.85 23.46
CA GLY A 395 0.72 3.11 24.01
C GLY A 395 -0.59 3.89 23.89
N LYS A 396 -1.33 4.04 25.00
CA LYS A 396 -2.64 4.72 25.04
C LYS A 396 -2.56 6.23 24.74
N GLU A 397 -1.38 6.85 24.92
CA GLU A 397 -1.17 8.27 24.68
C GLU A 397 -0.93 8.60 23.19
N ALA A 398 -0.77 7.58 22.32
CA ALA A 398 -0.43 7.77 20.91
C ALA A 398 -1.35 8.79 20.23
N LYS A 399 -2.67 8.65 20.39
CA LYS A 399 -3.66 9.58 19.80
C LYS A 399 -3.43 11.03 20.22
N LYS A 400 -3.42 11.29 21.54
CA LYS A 400 -3.28 12.65 22.10
C LYS A 400 -1.97 13.30 21.67
N ARG A 401 -0.88 12.53 21.66
CA ARG A 401 0.47 13.04 21.32
C ARG A 401 0.63 13.33 19.83
N HIS A 402 0.06 12.53 18.94
CA HIS A 402 0.08 12.82 17.50
C HIS A 402 -0.85 14.00 17.15
N GLN A 403 -1.99 14.14 17.82
CA GLN A 403 -2.84 15.34 17.67
C GLN A 403 -2.12 16.63 18.08
N ALA A 404 -1.29 16.58 19.13
CA ALA A 404 -0.53 17.76 19.58
C ALA A 404 0.49 18.27 18.54
N VAL A 405 1.01 17.42 17.66
CA VAL A 405 1.93 17.82 16.57
C VAL A 405 1.21 18.70 15.54
N ALA A 406 -0.08 18.48 15.31
CA ALA A 406 -0.86 19.24 14.33
C ALA A 406 -0.90 20.74 14.64
N LYS A 407 -0.96 21.10 15.93
CA LYS A 407 -0.96 22.50 16.36
C LYS A 407 0.28 23.25 15.86
N SER A 408 1.46 22.65 16.01
CA SER A 408 2.72 23.25 15.56
C SER A 408 2.78 23.39 14.04
N LEU A 409 2.31 22.39 13.29
CA LEU A 409 2.23 22.46 11.82
C LEU A 409 1.38 23.65 11.34
N ILE A 410 0.25 23.91 12.02
CA ILE A 410 -0.66 25.03 11.71
C ILE A 410 -0.03 26.36 12.12
N GLU A 411 0.46 26.49 13.35
CA GLU A 411 1.06 27.74 13.86
C GLU A 411 2.29 28.18 13.05
N GLN A 412 3.04 27.21 12.52
CA GLN A 412 4.22 27.42 11.70
C GLN A 412 3.89 27.57 10.20
N ASN A 413 2.61 27.53 9.80
CA ASN A 413 2.15 27.64 8.41
C ASN A 413 2.88 26.69 7.44
N VAL A 414 2.98 25.41 7.79
CA VAL A 414 3.53 24.39 6.86
C VAL A 414 2.60 24.21 5.66
N ASP A 415 3.13 24.27 4.45
CA ASP A 415 2.31 24.22 3.22
C ASP A 415 1.67 22.85 3.01
N LEU A 416 2.45 21.77 3.17
CA LEU A 416 1.99 20.40 2.91
C LEU A 416 2.53 19.38 3.90
N VAL A 417 1.67 18.47 4.33
CA VAL A 417 1.98 17.42 5.30
C VAL A 417 1.61 16.04 4.75
N PHE A 418 2.60 15.15 4.72
CA PHE A 418 2.46 13.74 4.37
C PHE A 418 2.63 12.88 5.61
N GLY A 419 1.65 12.02 5.91
CA GLY A 419 1.68 11.15 7.08
C GLY A 419 2.03 9.71 6.73
N HIS A 420 2.91 9.09 7.52
CA HIS A 420 3.29 7.69 7.39
C HIS A 420 3.08 6.90 8.67
N GLY A 421 2.27 5.84 8.59
CA GLY A 421 1.95 4.94 9.69
C GLY A 421 0.71 5.36 10.50
N GLU A 422 -0.06 4.37 10.94
CA GLU A 422 -1.45 4.49 11.46
C GLU A 422 -1.70 5.67 12.41
N GLU A 423 -0.78 5.94 13.34
CA GLU A 423 -0.91 6.96 14.37
C GLU A 423 -0.87 8.39 13.79
N MET A 424 -0.23 8.58 12.63
CA MET A 424 -0.22 9.87 11.92
C MET A 424 -1.60 10.29 11.42
N LYS A 425 -2.55 9.35 11.26
CA LYS A 425 -3.96 9.68 10.96
C LYS A 425 -4.57 10.62 12.01
N HIS A 426 -4.14 10.49 13.27
CA HIS A 426 -4.59 11.37 14.35
C HIS A 426 -4.06 12.81 14.20
N CYS A 427 -2.86 12.99 13.65
CA CYS A 427 -2.32 14.31 13.34
C CYS A 427 -3.03 14.91 12.13
N LEU A 428 -3.09 14.16 11.01
CA LEU A 428 -3.68 14.63 9.75
C LEU A 428 -5.15 15.05 9.91
N LYS A 429 -5.92 14.36 10.76
CA LYS A 429 -7.33 14.69 11.02
C LYS A 429 -7.54 16.08 11.62
N GLU A 430 -6.56 16.62 12.34
CA GLU A 430 -6.65 17.94 12.99
C GLU A 430 -6.17 19.08 12.07
N LEU A 431 -5.59 18.75 10.90
CA LEU A 431 -5.10 19.75 9.95
C LEU A 431 -6.24 20.26 9.05
N PRO A 432 -6.17 21.53 8.59
CA PRO A 432 -6.91 22.00 7.42
C PRO A 432 -6.71 21.06 6.24
N GLU A 433 -7.76 20.77 5.48
CA GLU A 433 -7.70 19.83 4.36
C GLU A 433 -6.72 20.28 3.26
N THR A 434 -6.50 21.60 3.12
CA THR A 434 -5.54 22.20 2.17
C THR A 434 -4.07 21.97 2.54
N MET A 435 -3.76 21.54 3.76
CA MET A 435 -2.41 21.17 4.20
C MET A 435 -2.10 19.68 4.00
N ILE A 436 -3.10 18.85 3.65
CA ILE A 436 -2.95 17.38 3.69
C ILE A 436 -2.51 16.86 2.31
N GLY A 437 -1.22 16.56 2.17
CA GLY A 437 -0.67 15.92 0.97
C GLY A 437 -1.02 14.43 0.84
N GLY A 438 -1.33 13.75 1.95
CA GLY A 438 -1.86 12.38 1.97
C GLY A 438 -1.34 11.50 3.10
N TYR A 439 -1.96 10.32 3.25
CA TYR A 439 -1.56 9.28 4.19
C TYR A 439 -1.06 8.04 3.46
N PHE A 440 0.02 7.44 3.96
CA PHE A 440 0.65 6.27 3.37
C PHE A 440 1.05 5.23 4.43
N GLU A 441 0.90 3.95 4.08
CA GLU A 441 1.41 2.83 4.87
C GLU A 441 2.74 2.29 4.36
N ASN A 442 3.13 2.72 3.15
CA ASN A 442 4.33 2.27 2.45
C ASN A 442 5.20 3.48 2.08
N SER A 443 6.48 3.41 2.43
CA SER A 443 7.46 4.47 2.17
C SER A 443 7.74 4.71 0.68
N GLN A 444 7.63 3.71 -0.19
CA GLN A 444 7.82 3.86 -1.63
C GLN A 444 6.65 4.61 -2.27
N ASP A 445 5.42 4.26 -1.91
CA ASP A 445 4.23 4.96 -2.44
C ASP A 445 4.22 6.43 -2.00
N LEU A 446 4.56 6.71 -0.73
CA LEU A 446 4.76 8.06 -0.24
C LEU A 446 5.81 8.80 -1.06
N ALA A 447 6.98 8.19 -1.23
CA ALA A 447 8.09 8.80 -1.95
C ALA A 447 7.74 9.11 -3.41
N ASN A 448 7.06 8.20 -4.11
CA ASN A 448 6.60 8.40 -5.48
C ASN A 448 5.65 9.60 -5.58
N ARG A 449 4.73 9.75 -4.60
CA ARG A 449 3.80 10.88 -4.54
C ARG A 449 4.51 12.21 -4.30
N VAL A 450 5.41 12.25 -3.32
CA VAL A 450 6.12 13.47 -2.98
C VAL A 450 7.08 13.88 -4.12
N ALA A 451 7.78 12.93 -4.74
CA ALA A 451 8.69 13.21 -5.86
C ALA A 451 8.00 13.83 -7.08
N ASN A 452 6.68 13.67 -7.23
CA ASN A 452 5.91 14.31 -8.29
C ASN A 452 5.58 15.79 -8.01
N ILE A 453 5.71 16.27 -6.77
CA ILE A 453 5.31 17.62 -6.37
C ILE A 453 6.45 18.52 -5.91
N ILE A 454 7.60 17.96 -5.51
CA ILE A 454 8.76 18.75 -5.11
C ILE A 454 9.17 19.65 -6.28
N GLY A 455 9.16 20.95 -6.04
CA GLY A 455 9.54 22.00 -6.96
C GLY A 455 10.87 22.66 -6.59
N ALA A 456 11.20 23.69 -7.38
CA ALA A 456 12.39 24.51 -7.16
C ALA A 456 12.29 25.24 -5.80
N ASP A 457 13.40 25.22 -5.06
CA ASP A 457 13.58 25.90 -3.78
C ASP A 457 12.68 25.43 -2.63
N ASP A 458 11.98 24.30 -2.80
CA ASP A 458 11.21 23.65 -1.73
C ASP A 458 12.13 23.19 -0.59
N VAL A 459 11.60 23.17 0.63
CA VAL A 459 12.24 22.58 1.81
C VAL A 459 11.42 21.40 2.30
N VAL A 460 12.02 20.21 2.30
CA VAL A 460 11.37 18.95 2.63
C VAL A 460 11.93 18.40 3.94
N LEU A 461 11.12 18.35 5.00
CA LEU A 461 11.47 17.69 6.26
C LEU A 461 11.05 16.23 6.25
N ILE A 462 11.96 15.32 6.64
CA ILE A 462 11.64 13.92 6.92
C ILE A 462 11.86 13.66 8.41
N LYS A 463 10.79 13.39 9.15
CA LYS A 463 10.84 13.21 10.60
C LYS A 463 9.97 12.05 11.07
N GLY A 464 10.54 11.09 11.79
CA GLY A 464 9.78 9.96 12.31
C GLY A 464 10.66 8.94 13.03
N SER A 465 10.03 7.90 13.60
CA SER A 465 10.78 6.80 14.22
C SER A 465 11.25 5.80 13.16
N ALA A 466 12.56 5.56 13.06
CA ALA A 466 13.14 4.56 12.14
C ALA A 466 12.83 3.09 12.51
N ARG A 467 12.38 2.83 13.74
CA ARG A 467 12.14 1.48 14.26
C ARG A 467 10.69 1.07 14.08
N ALA A 468 10.46 -0.23 13.90
CA ALA A 468 9.12 -0.83 13.72
C ALA A 468 8.33 -0.25 12.53
N THR A 469 9.04 0.31 11.55
CA THR A 469 8.49 0.88 10.30
C THR A 469 9.52 0.74 9.17
N ASP A 470 9.08 0.92 7.93
CA ASP A 470 9.92 1.15 6.75
C ASP A 470 10.23 2.65 6.54
N PHE A 471 9.83 3.54 7.45
CA PHE A 471 10.02 4.99 7.34
C PHE A 471 11.49 5.41 7.16
N LYS A 472 12.42 4.59 7.67
CA LYS A 472 13.87 4.77 7.48
C LYS A 472 14.30 4.80 6.00
N HIS A 473 13.49 4.27 5.10
CA HIS A 473 13.76 4.23 3.65
C HIS A 473 13.19 5.44 2.91
N VAL A 474 12.35 6.27 3.54
CA VAL A 474 11.66 7.39 2.88
C VAL A 474 12.64 8.33 2.18
N ARG A 475 13.74 8.71 2.83
CA ARG A 475 14.75 9.58 2.22
C ARG A 475 15.31 8.97 0.94
N ASP A 476 15.74 7.71 1.00
CA ASP A 476 16.36 7.05 -0.15
C ASP A 476 15.36 6.85 -1.28
N ASN A 477 14.13 6.45 -0.94
CA ASN A 477 13.05 6.26 -1.91
C ASN A 477 12.66 7.57 -2.60
N VAL A 478 12.64 8.71 -1.88
CA VAL A 478 12.36 10.03 -2.48
C VAL A 478 13.46 10.40 -3.47
N VAL A 479 14.72 10.26 -3.07
CA VAL A 479 15.87 10.56 -3.94
C VAL A 479 15.91 9.63 -5.16
N GLU A 480 15.54 8.35 -5.01
CA GLU A 480 15.45 7.40 -6.12
C GLU A 480 14.29 7.73 -7.07
N ALA A 481 13.11 8.05 -6.52
CA ALA A 481 11.91 8.40 -7.30
C ALA A 481 12.08 9.70 -8.11
N LEU A 482 12.98 10.60 -7.69
CA LEU A 482 13.38 11.80 -8.43
C LEU A 482 14.35 11.51 -9.59
N LYS A 483 15.10 10.41 -9.53
CA LYS A 483 15.99 9.98 -10.63
C LYS A 483 15.26 9.13 -11.67
N ALA A 484 14.20 8.44 -11.27
CA ALA A 484 13.44 7.57 -12.14
C ALA A 484 12.39 8.36 -12.94
N THR A 485 12.35 8.14 -14.26
CA THR A 485 11.15 8.41 -15.05
C THR A 485 10.26 7.16 -14.96
N PRO A 486 9.08 7.22 -14.30
CA PRO A 486 8.22 6.05 -14.19
C PRO A 486 7.72 5.61 -15.56
N LYS A 487 8.29 4.53 -16.11
CA LYS A 487 7.75 3.83 -17.29
C LYS A 487 6.76 2.78 -16.81
N ILE A 488 5.48 3.11 -16.81
CA ILE A 488 4.43 2.13 -16.51
C ILE A 488 4.25 1.25 -17.75
N LYS A 489 4.69 -0.01 -17.68
CA LYS A 489 4.36 -0.98 -18.72
C LYS A 489 2.90 -1.39 -18.57
N ILE A 490 2.03 -0.83 -19.40
CA ILE A 490 0.60 -1.17 -19.42
C ILE A 490 0.40 -2.41 -20.30
N PRO A 491 -0.01 -3.56 -19.74
CA PRO A 491 -0.33 -4.73 -20.54
C PRO A 491 -1.59 -4.49 -21.38
N ASN A 492 -1.70 -5.17 -22.52
CA ASN A 492 -2.90 -5.10 -23.36
C ASN A 492 -4.05 -5.86 -22.70
N LEU A 493 -5.29 -5.46 -22.98
CA LEU A 493 -6.49 -6.24 -22.62
C LEU A 493 -6.67 -7.40 -23.60
N SER A 494 -5.70 -8.31 -23.61
CA SER A 494 -5.74 -9.56 -24.35
C SER A 494 -5.49 -10.72 -23.39
N HIS A 495 -5.99 -11.90 -23.75
CA HIS A 495 -5.74 -13.07 -22.93
C HIS A 495 -4.23 -13.40 -22.96
N PRO A 496 -3.55 -13.47 -21.80
CA PRO A 496 -2.08 -13.50 -21.72
C PRO A 496 -1.45 -14.79 -22.27
N HIS A 497 -2.27 -15.79 -22.59
CA HIS A 497 -1.84 -17.09 -23.07
C HIS A 497 -2.57 -17.52 -24.35
N ALA A 498 -3.17 -16.59 -25.10
CA ALA A 498 -3.80 -16.90 -26.38
C ALA A 498 -3.34 -15.94 -27.49
N SER A 499 -3.24 -16.45 -28.70
CA SER A 499 -3.21 -15.66 -29.93
C SER A 499 -4.63 -15.60 -30.47
N GLY A 500 -5.25 -14.43 -30.41
CA GLY A 500 -6.64 -14.24 -30.82
C GLY A 500 -7.66 -14.70 -29.77
N ALA A 501 -8.93 -14.43 -30.06
CA ALA A 501 -10.08 -14.84 -29.28
C ALA A 501 -11.26 -15.07 -30.23
N GLY A 502 -11.96 -16.20 -30.10
CA GLY A 502 -13.05 -16.52 -31.01
C GLY A 502 -14.00 -17.58 -30.46
N ALA A 503 -15.16 -17.68 -31.12
CA ALA A 503 -16.15 -18.71 -30.85
C ALA A 503 -16.79 -19.20 -32.15
N VAL A 504 -17.20 -20.48 -32.15
CA VAL A 504 -17.79 -21.16 -33.31
C VAL A 504 -18.90 -22.10 -32.84
N THR A 505 -19.99 -22.18 -33.61
CA THR A 505 -21.05 -23.19 -33.44
C THR A 505 -21.02 -24.19 -34.59
N PHE A 506 -21.01 -25.47 -34.24
CA PHE A 506 -21.04 -26.61 -35.15
C PHE A 506 -22.40 -27.31 -35.12
N ASN A 507 -22.89 -27.75 -36.27
CA ASN A 507 -24.00 -28.71 -36.34
C ASN A 507 -23.45 -30.13 -36.10
N THR A 508 -23.94 -30.84 -35.09
CA THR A 508 -23.39 -32.16 -34.73
C THR A 508 -23.70 -33.25 -35.74
N LYS A 509 -24.72 -33.08 -36.60
CA LYS A 509 -25.08 -34.04 -37.65
C LYS A 509 -24.19 -33.91 -38.89
N THR A 510 -23.87 -32.68 -39.30
CA THR A 510 -23.06 -32.43 -40.53
C THR A 510 -21.59 -32.18 -40.24
N GLY A 511 -21.25 -31.73 -39.03
CA GLY A 511 -19.91 -31.29 -38.66
C GLY A 511 -19.53 -29.90 -39.19
N GLU A 512 -20.45 -29.21 -39.86
CA GLU A 512 -20.20 -27.91 -40.46
C GLU A 512 -20.28 -26.77 -39.43
N ILE A 513 -19.45 -25.76 -39.63
CA ILE A 513 -19.54 -24.46 -38.93
C ILE A 513 -20.75 -23.72 -39.48
N ILE A 514 -21.69 -23.38 -38.60
CA ILE A 514 -22.92 -22.65 -38.98
C ILE A 514 -22.94 -21.21 -38.47
N ALA A 515 -22.06 -20.87 -37.53
CA ALA A 515 -21.89 -19.52 -36.99
C ALA A 515 -20.49 -19.35 -36.40
N SER A 516 -19.93 -18.15 -36.50
CA SER A 516 -18.61 -17.80 -35.94
C SER A 516 -18.52 -16.32 -35.55
N THR A 517 -17.61 -16.02 -34.64
CA THR A 517 -17.25 -14.64 -34.25
C THR A 517 -15.82 -14.58 -33.71
N GLY A 518 -15.19 -13.43 -33.84
CA GLY A 518 -13.77 -13.25 -33.47
C GLY A 518 -12.82 -13.98 -34.42
N ASP A 519 -11.67 -14.35 -33.90
CA ASP A 519 -10.62 -15.09 -34.61
C ASP A 519 -10.89 -16.59 -34.56
N VAL A 520 -11.28 -17.17 -35.69
CA VAL A 520 -11.56 -18.61 -35.82
C VAL A 520 -10.28 -19.47 -35.78
N ASP A 521 -9.13 -18.86 -36.01
CA ASP A 521 -7.81 -19.50 -35.96
C ASP A 521 -7.13 -19.28 -34.60
N ALA A 522 -7.88 -18.79 -33.60
CA ALA A 522 -7.34 -18.54 -32.28
C ALA A 522 -6.73 -19.80 -31.65
N VAL A 523 -5.59 -19.61 -30.98
CA VAL A 523 -4.85 -20.68 -30.29
C VAL A 523 -4.60 -20.26 -28.85
N GLN A 524 -4.86 -21.15 -27.90
CA GLN A 524 -4.55 -20.93 -26.50
C GLN A 524 -3.48 -21.90 -25.98
N ASN A 525 -2.46 -21.37 -25.29
CA ASN A 525 -1.41 -22.13 -24.62
C ASN A 525 -1.92 -22.80 -23.34
N GLN A 526 -2.75 -23.82 -23.56
CA GLN A 526 -3.35 -24.71 -22.59
C GLN A 526 -3.77 -26.02 -23.29
N GLY A 527 -4.30 -27.00 -22.58
CA GLY A 527 -4.68 -28.29 -23.17
C GLY A 527 -6.00 -28.86 -22.63
N VAL A 528 -6.33 -30.06 -23.09
CA VAL A 528 -7.59 -30.80 -22.85
C VAL A 528 -7.37 -32.20 -22.27
N GLY A 529 -6.16 -32.51 -21.80
CA GLY A 529 -5.82 -33.85 -21.29
C GLY A 529 -6.78 -34.38 -20.22
N GLY A 530 -7.29 -33.51 -19.35
CA GLY A 530 -8.26 -33.91 -18.32
C GLY A 530 -9.59 -34.39 -18.92
N LEU A 531 -10.05 -33.72 -19.98
CA LEU A 531 -11.28 -34.09 -20.69
C LEU A 531 -11.11 -35.42 -21.45
N LEU A 532 -9.93 -35.64 -22.05
CA LEU A 532 -9.59 -36.90 -22.73
C LEU A 532 -9.51 -38.08 -21.75
N LEU A 533 -8.90 -37.87 -20.57
CA LEU A 533 -8.86 -38.87 -19.50
C LEU A 533 -10.28 -39.23 -19.04
N MET A 534 -11.12 -38.23 -18.76
CA MET A 534 -12.49 -38.47 -18.33
C MET A 534 -13.31 -39.17 -19.41
N ASN A 535 -13.12 -38.83 -20.69
CA ASN A 535 -13.75 -39.55 -21.80
C ASN A 535 -13.44 -41.05 -21.72
N TYR A 536 -12.19 -41.44 -21.51
CA TYR A 536 -11.82 -42.85 -21.37
C TYR A 536 -12.50 -43.51 -20.15
N ILE A 537 -12.41 -42.89 -18.98
CA ILE A 537 -12.98 -43.46 -17.75
C ILE A 537 -14.50 -43.63 -17.89
N LEU A 538 -15.19 -42.66 -18.50
CA LEU A 538 -16.62 -42.77 -18.79
C LEU A 538 -16.93 -43.94 -19.73
N THR A 539 -16.11 -44.21 -20.77
CA THR A 539 -16.28 -45.43 -21.59
C THR A 539 -16.15 -46.68 -20.73
N ALA A 540 -15.17 -46.70 -19.82
CA ALA A 540 -14.91 -47.85 -18.97
C ALA A 540 -16.03 -48.11 -17.95
N VAL A 541 -16.64 -47.05 -17.38
CA VAL A 541 -17.83 -47.17 -16.52
C VAL A 541 -18.98 -47.84 -17.28
N PHE A 542 -19.27 -47.42 -18.52
CA PHE A 542 -20.32 -48.06 -19.33
C PHE A 542 -20.01 -49.48 -19.78
N ALA A 543 -18.73 -49.80 -19.95
CA ALA A 543 -18.30 -51.16 -20.18
C ALA A 543 -18.27 -52.01 -18.90
N ASN A 544 -18.87 -51.54 -17.80
CA ASN A 544 -18.89 -52.16 -16.47
C ASN A 544 -17.50 -52.51 -15.93
N LYS A 545 -16.47 -51.74 -16.30
CA LYS A 545 -15.10 -51.90 -15.75
C LYS A 545 -14.89 -51.16 -14.44
N TYR A 546 -15.68 -50.11 -14.19
CA TYR A 546 -15.64 -49.32 -12.97
C TYR A 546 -17.06 -49.02 -12.50
N GLU A 547 -17.28 -49.03 -11.19
CA GLU A 547 -18.55 -48.65 -10.58
C GLU A 547 -18.49 -47.19 -10.09
N LEU A 548 -19.57 -46.42 -10.27
CA LEU A 548 -19.65 -45.02 -9.84
C LEU A 548 -19.54 -44.86 -8.30
N SER A 549 -19.96 -45.88 -7.56
CA SER A 549 -19.88 -45.98 -6.09
C SER A 549 -18.47 -46.31 -5.59
N GLN A 550 -17.56 -46.79 -6.44
CA GLN A 550 -16.21 -47.18 -6.04
C GLN A 550 -15.45 -45.99 -5.44
N THR A 551 -14.88 -46.17 -4.25
CA THR A 551 -14.15 -45.13 -3.53
C THR A 551 -12.65 -45.25 -3.69
N TYR A 552 -11.98 -44.11 -3.67
CA TYR A 552 -10.53 -43.97 -3.76
C TYR A 552 -10.04 -43.05 -2.65
N THR A 553 -8.79 -43.26 -2.22
CA THR A 553 -8.16 -42.48 -1.14
C THR A 553 -7.16 -41.49 -1.75
N PRO A 554 -7.20 -40.19 -1.42
CA PRO A 554 -6.26 -39.23 -1.98
C PRO A 554 -4.86 -39.44 -1.42
N THR A 555 -3.82 -39.27 -2.26
CA THR A 555 -2.44 -39.30 -1.82
C THR A 555 -1.94 -37.90 -1.43
N ALA A 556 -0.72 -37.82 -0.90
CA ALA A 556 -0.07 -36.54 -0.59
C ALA A 556 0.00 -35.60 -1.82
N LYS A 557 0.05 -36.13 -3.04
CA LYS A 557 0.15 -35.35 -4.27
C LYS A 557 -1.16 -34.61 -4.60
N GLU A 558 -2.30 -35.28 -4.47
CA GLU A 558 -3.62 -34.67 -4.69
C GLU A 558 -3.92 -33.62 -3.62
N ILE A 559 -3.61 -33.92 -2.35
CA ILE A 559 -3.81 -33.02 -1.21
C ILE A 559 -2.98 -31.74 -1.37
N LYS A 560 -1.72 -31.86 -1.82
CA LYS A 560 -0.86 -30.69 -2.12
C LYS A 560 -1.49 -29.75 -3.16
N SER A 561 -2.37 -30.27 -4.02
CA SER A 561 -3.04 -29.52 -5.08
C SER A 561 -4.36 -28.87 -4.63
N ASN A 562 -4.74 -28.96 -3.35
CA ASN A 562 -5.92 -28.28 -2.80
C ASN A 562 -5.86 -26.74 -2.93
N SER A 563 -4.65 -26.17 -2.96
CA SER A 563 -4.41 -24.73 -3.13
C SER A 563 -4.65 -24.23 -4.55
N ALA A 564 -4.75 -25.12 -5.54
CA ALA A 564 -4.99 -24.72 -6.91
C ALA A 564 -6.42 -24.19 -7.12
N PRO A 565 -6.62 -23.18 -7.99
CA PRO A 565 -7.95 -22.73 -8.34
C PRO A 565 -8.81 -23.89 -8.83
N ARG A 566 -10.06 -23.92 -8.32
CA ARG A 566 -11.09 -24.93 -8.63
C ARG A 566 -10.88 -26.33 -8.03
N SER A 567 -9.91 -26.52 -7.15
CA SER A 567 -9.75 -27.78 -6.42
C SER A 567 -10.85 -28.02 -5.38
N ILE A 568 -11.12 -29.31 -5.10
CA ILE A 568 -11.94 -29.77 -3.97
C ILE A 568 -11.07 -29.98 -2.71
N PRO A 569 -11.55 -29.75 -1.48
CA PRO A 569 -10.74 -29.86 -0.26
C PRO A 569 -10.52 -31.32 0.17
N LEU A 570 -9.53 -32.00 -0.43
CA LEU A 570 -9.19 -33.39 -0.14
C LEU A 570 -8.34 -33.54 1.13
N GLU A 571 -8.62 -34.55 1.94
CA GLU A 571 -7.89 -34.93 3.14
C GLU A 571 -7.49 -36.41 3.10
N LYS A 572 -6.42 -36.78 3.81
CA LYS A 572 -5.87 -38.14 3.79
C LYS A 572 -6.87 -39.21 4.23
N SER A 573 -7.83 -38.86 5.08
CA SER A 573 -8.89 -39.74 5.58
C SER A 573 -10.07 -39.89 4.63
N ASP A 574 -10.15 -39.10 3.55
CA ASP A 574 -11.31 -39.11 2.67
C ASP A 574 -11.42 -40.42 1.87
N GLN A 575 -12.65 -40.91 1.74
CA GLN A 575 -13.03 -41.92 0.76
C GLN A 575 -13.90 -41.26 -0.30
N VAL A 576 -13.32 -40.98 -1.48
CA VAL A 576 -13.99 -40.21 -2.54
C VAL A 576 -14.47 -41.15 -3.62
N ASN A 577 -15.77 -41.21 -3.87
CA ASN A 577 -16.32 -42.07 -4.91
C ASN A 577 -16.03 -41.55 -6.32
N LEU A 578 -16.02 -42.46 -7.30
CA LEU A 578 -15.75 -42.16 -8.71
C LEU A 578 -16.68 -41.09 -9.27
N HIS A 579 -17.98 -41.16 -8.92
CA HIS A 579 -18.97 -40.15 -9.32
C HIS A 579 -18.55 -38.74 -8.90
N THR A 580 -18.07 -38.57 -7.66
CA THR A 580 -17.62 -37.27 -7.13
C THR A 580 -16.37 -36.77 -7.85
N LEU A 581 -15.42 -37.67 -8.16
CA LEU A 581 -14.21 -37.31 -8.91
C LEU A 581 -14.52 -36.88 -10.35
N LEU A 582 -15.40 -37.63 -11.04
CA LEU A 582 -15.88 -37.27 -12.37
C LEU A 582 -16.67 -35.97 -12.37
N SER A 583 -17.53 -35.76 -11.37
CA SER A 583 -18.28 -34.51 -11.19
C SER A 583 -17.33 -33.34 -11.01
N ALA A 584 -16.38 -33.43 -10.06
CA ALA A 584 -15.40 -32.36 -9.82
C ALA A 584 -14.51 -32.07 -11.05
N GLY A 585 -14.15 -33.11 -11.82
CA GLY A 585 -13.37 -33.00 -13.05
C GLY A 585 -14.13 -32.39 -14.23
N LEU A 586 -15.38 -32.77 -14.48
CA LEU A 586 -16.18 -32.25 -15.60
C LEU A 586 -16.78 -30.87 -15.29
N PHE A 587 -17.39 -30.72 -14.10
CA PHE A 587 -18.11 -29.51 -13.72
C PHE A 587 -17.14 -28.36 -13.39
N ASN A 588 -16.16 -28.61 -12.52
CA ASN A 588 -15.25 -27.55 -12.05
C ASN A 588 -13.87 -27.60 -12.71
N HIS A 589 -13.55 -28.65 -13.46
CA HIS A 589 -12.19 -28.88 -13.97
C HIS A 589 -11.15 -28.91 -12.83
N ALA A 590 -11.51 -29.57 -11.73
CA ALA A 590 -10.70 -29.63 -10.52
C ALA A 590 -9.39 -30.42 -10.77
N PRO A 591 -8.20 -29.80 -10.64
CA PRO A 591 -6.94 -30.45 -11.00
C PRO A 591 -6.61 -31.62 -10.09
N ASN A 592 -6.94 -31.52 -8.80
CA ASN A 592 -6.67 -32.59 -7.84
C ASN A 592 -7.59 -33.80 -8.05
N ALA A 593 -8.84 -33.58 -8.46
CA ALA A 593 -9.72 -34.68 -8.88
C ALA A 593 -9.19 -35.36 -10.16
N LEU A 594 -8.73 -34.59 -11.15
CA LEU A 594 -8.13 -35.15 -12.38
C LEU A 594 -6.85 -35.94 -12.10
N LEU A 595 -6.01 -35.48 -11.18
CA LEU A 595 -4.82 -36.22 -10.74
C LEU A 595 -5.19 -37.50 -9.97
N MET A 596 -6.24 -37.45 -9.14
CA MET A 596 -6.74 -38.62 -8.42
C MET A 596 -7.31 -39.67 -9.40
N LEU A 597 -8.06 -39.25 -10.42
CA LEU A 597 -8.51 -40.12 -11.51
C LEU A 597 -7.31 -40.79 -12.21
N ALA A 598 -6.23 -40.05 -12.44
CA ALA A 598 -5.04 -40.62 -13.07
C ALA A 598 -4.27 -41.61 -12.17
N ASN A 599 -4.10 -41.30 -10.88
CA ASN A 599 -3.28 -42.12 -9.98
C ASN A 599 -4.04 -43.30 -9.40
N GLU A 600 -5.28 -43.10 -8.96
CA GLU A 600 -6.02 -44.11 -8.20
C GLU A 600 -6.96 -44.95 -9.09
N VAL A 601 -7.50 -44.37 -10.18
CA VAL A 601 -8.42 -45.09 -11.07
C VAL A 601 -7.69 -45.77 -12.23
N ILE A 602 -6.80 -45.04 -12.90
CA ILE A 602 -5.95 -45.59 -13.97
C ILE A 602 -4.70 -46.30 -13.41
N GLY A 603 -4.31 -45.99 -12.17
CA GLY A 603 -3.21 -46.67 -11.45
C GLY A 603 -1.85 -45.97 -11.55
N SER A 604 -1.67 -44.99 -12.45
CA SER A 604 -0.49 -44.11 -12.44
C SER A 604 -0.61 -42.94 -13.43
N ASN A 605 0.11 -41.84 -13.16
CA ASN A 605 0.27 -40.74 -14.12
C ASN A 605 0.80 -41.20 -15.50
N LYS A 606 1.70 -42.19 -15.55
CA LYS A 606 2.28 -42.70 -16.81
C LYS A 606 1.21 -43.38 -17.66
N ASN A 607 0.42 -44.27 -17.04
CA ASN A 607 -0.67 -44.97 -17.72
C ASN A 607 -1.76 -43.98 -18.17
N ALA A 608 -2.10 -43.01 -17.32
CA ALA A 608 -3.06 -41.97 -17.65
C ALA A 608 -2.62 -41.14 -18.85
N MET A 609 -1.34 -40.77 -18.95
CA MET A 609 -0.80 -40.09 -20.14
C MET A 609 -0.87 -40.96 -21.40
N GLY A 610 -0.59 -42.25 -21.29
CA GLY A 610 -0.76 -43.18 -22.42
C GLY A 610 -2.21 -43.24 -22.91
N VAL A 611 -3.16 -43.30 -21.99
CA VAL A 611 -4.60 -43.22 -22.29
C VAL A 611 -4.95 -41.89 -22.96
N ILE A 612 -4.48 -40.76 -22.41
CA ILE A 612 -4.74 -39.42 -22.95
C ILE A 612 -4.23 -39.30 -24.39
N HIS A 613 -3.01 -39.74 -24.68
CA HIS A 613 -2.44 -39.70 -26.03
C HIS A 613 -3.24 -40.58 -27.00
N ALA A 614 -3.60 -41.81 -26.59
CA ALA A 614 -4.41 -42.70 -27.43
C ALA A 614 -5.81 -42.11 -27.71
N GLN A 615 -6.42 -41.41 -26.75
CA GLN A 615 -7.67 -40.67 -26.98
C GLN A 615 -7.46 -39.47 -27.91
N ALA A 616 -6.36 -38.72 -27.76
CA ALA A 616 -6.05 -37.59 -28.62
C ALA A 616 -5.88 -38.03 -30.09
N GLU A 617 -5.07 -39.07 -30.33
CA GLU A 617 -4.84 -39.66 -31.65
C GLU A 617 -6.15 -40.14 -32.28
N LYS A 618 -6.98 -40.86 -31.51
CA LYS A 618 -8.29 -41.35 -31.98
C LYS A 618 -9.22 -40.21 -32.42
N LEU A 619 -9.15 -39.05 -31.78
CA LEU A 619 -10.00 -37.89 -32.08
C LEU A 619 -9.37 -36.93 -33.09
N GLY A 620 -8.13 -37.15 -33.51
CA GLY A 620 -7.37 -36.17 -34.30
C GLY A 620 -7.18 -34.85 -33.55
N VAL A 621 -6.96 -34.93 -32.24
CA VAL A 621 -6.55 -33.80 -31.38
C VAL A 621 -5.03 -33.81 -31.29
N ASP A 622 -4.41 -32.67 -31.54
CA ASP A 622 -2.96 -32.55 -31.55
C ASP A 622 -2.35 -32.87 -30.16
N LEU A 623 -1.23 -33.58 -30.13
CA LEU A 623 -0.59 -34.00 -28.87
C LEU A 623 -0.06 -32.82 -28.03
N THR A 624 0.17 -31.66 -28.64
CA THR A 624 0.50 -30.43 -27.90
C THR A 624 -0.69 -29.92 -27.08
N ALA A 625 -1.93 -30.20 -27.49
CA ALA A 625 -3.13 -29.95 -26.69
C ALA A 625 -3.33 -31.00 -25.57
N ALA A 626 -2.56 -32.08 -25.56
CA ALA A 626 -2.71 -33.21 -24.64
C ALA A 626 -1.47 -33.48 -23.76
N ARG A 627 -0.59 -32.49 -23.56
CA ARG A 627 0.73 -32.65 -22.89
C ARG A 627 0.70 -33.04 -21.41
N ASN A 628 -0.41 -32.85 -20.70
CA ASN A 628 -0.51 -33.22 -19.29
C ASN A 628 -1.93 -33.64 -18.90
N ILE A 629 -2.01 -34.35 -17.77
CA ILE A 629 -3.25 -34.93 -17.22
C ILE A 629 -4.32 -33.87 -16.96
N THR A 630 -3.96 -32.71 -16.44
CA THR A 630 -4.95 -31.71 -16.02
C THR A 630 -5.43 -30.81 -17.15
N GLY A 631 -4.74 -30.79 -18.29
CA GLY A 631 -4.91 -29.78 -19.34
C GLY A 631 -4.45 -28.36 -18.96
N ARG A 632 -3.97 -28.09 -17.74
CA ARG A 632 -3.51 -26.74 -17.35
C ARG A 632 -2.25 -26.33 -18.11
N ARG A 633 -2.03 -25.01 -18.22
CA ARG A 633 -0.83 -24.43 -18.82
C ARG A 633 0.43 -24.87 -18.09
N ILE A 634 1.48 -25.23 -18.84
CA ILE A 634 2.83 -25.49 -18.35
C ILE A 634 3.71 -24.29 -18.71
N THR A 635 4.32 -23.65 -17.70
CA THR A 635 5.30 -22.57 -17.92
C THR A 635 6.49 -23.14 -18.70
N ASN A 636 6.75 -22.62 -19.91
CA ASN A 636 7.83 -23.02 -20.83
C ASN A 636 7.60 -24.28 -21.68
N LYS A 637 6.34 -24.67 -21.91
CA LYS A 637 6.01 -25.64 -22.97
C LYS A 637 4.94 -25.05 -23.87
N ASP A 638 5.11 -25.25 -25.17
CA ASP A 638 4.10 -24.85 -26.14
C ASP A 638 2.98 -25.89 -26.15
N GLN A 639 1.81 -25.45 -25.72
CA GLN A 639 0.55 -26.14 -25.92
C GLN A 639 -0.25 -25.37 -26.96
N SER A 640 -0.94 -26.08 -27.86
CA SER A 640 -1.73 -25.46 -28.92
C SER A 640 -3.14 -26.03 -28.86
N LEU A 641 -4.05 -25.31 -28.23
CA LEU A 641 -5.47 -25.66 -28.19
C LEU A 641 -6.25 -24.78 -29.16
N THR A 642 -6.97 -25.41 -30.09
CA THR A 642 -7.79 -24.74 -31.11
C THR A 642 -9.30 -24.95 -30.88
N LEU A 643 -10.14 -24.15 -31.55
CA LEU A 643 -11.60 -24.31 -31.53
C LEU A 643 -12.02 -25.69 -32.07
N GLU A 644 -11.36 -26.20 -33.11
CA GLU A 644 -11.65 -27.52 -33.66
C GLU A 644 -11.33 -28.65 -32.67
N ASN A 645 -10.23 -28.54 -31.91
CA ASN A 645 -9.91 -29.51 -30.86
C ASN A 645 -11.00 -29.55 -29.78
N LEU A 646 -11.50 -28.37 -29.37
CA LEU A 646 -12.61 -28.27 -28.42
C LEU A 646 -13.88 -28.91 -28.96
N TYR A 647 -14.20 -28.70 -30.24
CA TYR A 647 -15.36 -29.34 -30.88
C TYR A 647 -15.25 -30.86 -30.87
N LYS A 648 -14.11 -31.41 -31.30
CA LYS A 648 -13.83 -32.86 -31.32
C LYS A 648 -14.00 -33.50 -29.94
N VAL A 649 -13.49 -32.84 -28.89
CA VAL A 649 -13.65 -33.29 -27.50
C VAL A 649 -15.10 -33.17 -27.04
N GLY A 650 -15.79 -32.07 -27.36
CA GLY A 650 -17.20 -31.89 -27.04
C GLY A 650 -18.10 -32.94 -27.66
N LEU A 651 -17.85 -33.27 -28.94
CA LEU A 651 -18.66 -34.21 -29.71
C LEU A 651 -18.72 -35.59 -29.04
N VAL A 652 -17.63 -36.06 -28.46
CA VAL A 652 -17.59 -37.36 -27.78
C VAL A 652 -18.10 -37.34 -26.34
N LEU A 653 -18.08 -36.18 -25.68
CA LEU A 653 -18.56 -36.06 -24.31
C LEU A 653 -20.09 -35.88 -24.25
N PHE A 654 -20.66 -35.01 -25.09
CA PHE A 654 -22.11 -34.73 -25.08
C PHE A 654 -22.95 -35.85 -25.71
N ASN A 655 -22.44 -36.56 -26.73
CA ASN A 655 -23.22 -37.60 -27.43
C ASN A 655 -23.14 -38.99 -26.81
N LYS A 656 -22.51 -39.13 -25.65
CA LYS A 656 -22.13 -40.45 -25.17
C LYS A 656 -23.27 -41.17 -24.48
N TYR A 657 -23.73 -40.62 -23.34
CA TYR A 657 -24.66 -41.33 -22.49
C TYR A 657 -25.53 -40.40 -21.62
N PRO A 658 -26.78 -40.79 -21.28
CA PRO A 658 -27.72 -39.93 -20.56
C PRO A 658 -27.22 -39.37 -19.22
N PHE A 659 -26.57 -40.17 -18.36
CA PHE A 659 -26.12 -39.64 -17.05
C PHE A 659 -25.04 -38.56 -17.17
N ILE A 660 -24.26 -38.54 -18.27
CA ILE A 660 -23.25 -37.50 -18.49
C ILE A 660 -23.93 -36.15 -18.70
N GLN A 661 -25.10 -36.15 -19.33
CA GLN A 661 -25.91 -34.94 -19.48
C GLN A 661 -26.35 -34.40 -18.12
N ASP A 662 -26.68 -35.28 -17.17
CA ASP A 662 -26.99 -34.86 -15.80
C ASP A 662 -25.79 -34.21 -15.11
N LEU A 663 -24.55 -34.69 -15.36
CA LEU A 663 -23.32 -34.10 -14.83
C LEU A 663 -22.99 -32.76 -15.49
N LEU A 664 -23.14 -32.65 -16.81
CA LEU A 664 -22.79 -31.47 -17.61
C LEU A 664 -23.86 -30.36 -17.56
N SER A 665 -25.04 -30.65 -17.03
CA SER A 665 -26.11 -29.67 -16.79
C SER A 665 -26.14 -29.14 -15.35
N GLN A 666 -25.28 -29.66 -14.46
CA GLN A 666 -25.19 -29.17 -13.08
C GLN A 666 -24.80 -27.69 -13.04
N ARG A 667 -25.38 -26.96 -12.08
CA ARG A 667 -25.08 -25.53 -11.82
C ARG A 667 -24.26 -25.32 -10.56
N THR A 668 -24.40 -26.25 -9.62
CA THR A 668 -23.74 -26.26 -8.31
C THR A 668 -23.22 -27.65 -8.02
N PHE A 669 -22.04 -27.72 -7.43
CA PHE A 669 -21.45 -28.95 -6.93
C PHE A 669 -20.94 -28.71 -5.51
N SER A 670 -21.33 -29.58 -4.58
CA SER A 670 -20.89 -29.48 -3.18
C SER A 670 -20.01 -30.66 -2.85
N TYR A 671 -18.90 -30.38 -2.16
CA TYR A 671 -18.05 -31.41 -1.55
C TYR A 671 -17.69 -30.96 -0.14
N LYS A 672 -18.10 -31.76 0.86
CA LYS A 672 -18.13 -31.34 2.27
C LYS A 672 -18.89 -30.00 2.39
N ASP A 673 -18.31 -29.02 3.10
CA ASP A 673 -18.91 -27.69 3.28
C ASP A 673 -18.61 -26.71 2.14
N LYS A 674 -17.86 -27.12 1.11
CA LYS A 674 -17.50 -26.24 -0.01
C LYS A 674 -18.50 -26.37 -1.16
N MET A 675 -19.26 -25.32 -1.39
CA MET A 675 -20.12 -25.16 -2.57
C MET A 675 -19.34 -24.51 -3.73
N LEU A 676 -19.41 -25.11 -4.91
CA LEU A 676 -18.76 -24.66 -6.14
C LEU A 676 -19.82 -24.33 -7.20
N PHE A 677 -19.57 -23.29 -8.00
CA PHE A 677 -20.48 -22.79 -9.01
C PHE A 677 -19.84 -22.82 -10.39
N THR A 678 -20.63 -23.12 -11.41
CA THR A 678 -20.18 -23.04 -12.80
C THR A 678 -19.87 -21.57 -13.16
N PRO A 679 -18.78 -21.28 -13.88
CA PRO A 679 -18.34 -19.92 -14.13
C PRO A 679 -19.09 -19.24 -15.30
N THR A 680 -20.41 -19.45 -15.43
CA THR A 680 -21.24 -18.94 -16.52
C THR A 680 -22.67 -18.61 -16.07
N ASN A 681 -23.32 -17.66 -16.76
CA ASN A 681 -24.76 -17.41 -16.60
C ASN A 681 -25.61 -18.01 -17.73
N LEU A 682 -25.00 -18.65 -18.74
CA LEU A 682 -25.69 -19.15 -19.93
C LEU A 682 -26.82 -20.15 -19.60
N TYR A 683 -26.67 -20.97 -18.55
CA TYR A 683 -27.75 -21.84 -18.07
C TYR A 683 -28.94 -21.05 -17.54
N ALA A 684 -28.70 -20.03 -16.70
CA ALA A 684 -29.74 -19.17 -16.16
C ALA A 684 -30.41 -18.34 -17.27
N HIS A 685 -29.67 -18.06 -18.34
CA HIS A 685 -30.16 -17.37 -19.51
C HIS A 685 -30.97 -18.26 -20.45
N GLY A 686 -30.91 -19.59 -20.29
CA GLY A 686 -31.57 -20.57 -21.16
C GLY A 686 -30.89 -20.73 -22.51
N LYS A 687 -29.58 -20.43 -22.61
CA LYS A 687 -28.79 -20.48 -23.85
C LYS A 687 -28.19 -21.86 -24.14
N ILE A 688 -27.97 -22.65 -23.11
CA ILE A 688 -27.30 -23.94 -23.20
C ILE A 688 -28.04 -24.98 -22.37
N ASN A 689 -27.98 -26.22 -22.81
CA ASN A 689 -28.47 -27.39 -22.08
C ASN A 689 -27.37 -27.92 -21.15
N SER A 690 -26.13 -27.99 -21.67
CA SER A 690 -24.98 -28.58 -21.00
C SER A 690 -23.70 -27.83 -21.38
N GLY A 691 -22.65 -27.92 -20.55
CA GLY A 691 -21.45 -27.12 -20.75
C GLY A 691 -20.25 -27.50 -19.88
N ILE A 692 -19.06 -27.23 -20.41
CA ILE A 692 -17.76 -27.42 -19.77
C ILE A 692 -17.01 -26.10 -19.88
N PHE A 693 -16.59 -25.55 -18.75
CA PHE A 693 -15.94 -24.23 -18.69
C PHE A 693 -14.62 -24.35 -17.97
N PHE A 694 -13.53 -23.86 -18.54
CA PHE A 694 -12.19 -23.96 -17.97
C PHE A 694 -11.27 -22.89 -18.56
N GLY A 695 -9.96 -23.02 -18.35
CA GLY A 695 -9.00 -22.03 -18.83
C GLY A 695 -8.59 -21.00 -17.77
N HIS A 696 -7.48 -20.32 -18.03
CA HIS A 696 -7.11 -19.12 -17.28
C HIS A 696 -8.22 -18.06 -17.42
N GLN A 697 -8.57 -17.37 -16.33
CA GLN A 697 -9.70 -16.41 -16.29
C GLN A 697 -11.05 -16.96 -16.81
N ASP A 698 -11.20 -18.29 -16.83
CA ASP A 698 -12.35 -18.97 -17.43
C ASP A 698 -12.50 -18.64 -18.93
N SER A 699 -11.41 -18.54 -19.69
CA SER A 699 -11.46 -18.12 -21.10
C SER A 699 -12.00 -19.16 -22.09
N ILE A 700 -12.14 -20.42 -21.67
CA ILE A 700 -12.49 -21.55 -22.55
C ILE A 700 -13.85 -22.14 -22.20
N ALA A 701 -14.63 -22.50 -23.22
CA ALA A 701 -15.86 -23.26 -23.06
C ALA A 701 -16.13 -24.24 -24.21
N ILE A 702 -16.84 -25.30 -23.87
CA ILE A 702 -17.52 -26.22 -24.79
C ILE A 702 -18.96 -26.33 -24.29
N THR A 703 -19.94 -26.02 -25.13
CA THR A 703 -21.35 -25.97 -24.75
C THR A 703 -22.21 -26.72 -25.75
N GLU A 704 -23.32 -27.26 -25.27
CA GLU A 704 -24.34 -27.92 -26.07
C GLU A 704 -25.65 -27.14 -25.99
N THR A 705 -26.27 -26.97 -27.15
CA THR A 705 -27.59 -26.34 -27.30
C THR A 705 -28.48 -27.23 -28.15
N ILE A 706 -29.69 -27.52 -27.69
CA ILE A 706 -30.70 -28.31 -28.39
C ILE A 706 -31.89 -27.41 -28.73
N VAL A 707 -32.14 -27.19 -30.02
CA VAL A 707 -33.28 -26.39 -30.53
C VAL A 707 -33.95 -27.14 -31.66
N ASP A 708 -35.28 -27.27 -31.61
CA ASP A 708 -36.10 -27.94 -32.63
C ASP A 708 -35.59 -29.35 -33.03
N GLY A 709 -35.07 -30.10 -32.06
CA GLY A 709 -34.51 -31.45 -32.27
C GLY A 709 -33.14 -31.48 -32.98
N ASN A 710 -32.53 -30.32 -33.22
CA ASN A 710 -31.15 -30.20 -33.67
C ASN A 710 -30.24 -29.89 -32.49
N GLN A 711 -29.09 -30.56 -32.49
CA GLN A 711 -28.07 -30.40 -31.47
C GLN A 711 -26.90 -29.63 -32.08
N TYR A 712 -26.41 -28.65 -31.32
CA TYR A 712 -25.32 -27.78 -31.71
C TYR A 712 -24.26 -27.80 -30.62
N ILE A 713 -22.98 -27.83 -31.02
CA ILE A 713 -21.86 -27.65 -30.10
C ILE A 713 -21.22 -26.30 -30.38
N SER A 714 -21.20 -25.44 -29.37
CA SER A 714 -20.56 -24.13 -29.44
C SER A 714 -19.32 -24.10 -28.56
N VAL A 715 -18.20 -23.63 -29.12
CA VAL A 715 -16.89 -23.60 -28.46
C VAL A 715 -16.33 -22.18 -28.47
N ALA A 716 -15.58 -21.83 -27.44
CA ALA A 716 -14.90 -20.54 -27.33
C ALA A 716 -13.54 -20.70 -26.66
N LEU A 717 -12.55 -19.90 -27.08
CA LEU A 717 -11.24 -19.78 -26.42
C LEU A 717 -10.66 -18.37 -26.59
N GLY A 718 -9.62 -18.06 -25.82
CA GLY A 718 -8.92 -16.77 -25.91
C GLY A 718 -9.67 -15.57 -25.35
N ALA A 719 -10.86 -15.77 -24.76
CA ALA A 719 -11.62 -14.71 -24.12
C ALA A 719 -10.82 -14.03 -22.98
N THR A 720 -10.97 -12.72 -22.83
CA THR A 720 -10.31 -11.94 -21.77
C THR A 720 -10.86 -12.26 -20.37
N ASP A 721 -12.12 -12.65 -20.30
CA ASP A 721 -12.81 -13.04 -19.07
C ASP A 721 -14.07 -13.87 -19.38
N ALA A 722 -14.75 -14.33 -18.32
CA ALA A 722 -15.95 -15.15 -18.43
C ALA A 722 -17.14 -14.44 -19.10
N TYR A 723 -17.24 -13.11 -18.98
CA TYR A 723 -18.31 -12.34 -19.64
C TYR A 723 -18.06 -12.28 -21.14
N ASN A 724 -16.84 -11.92 -21.56
CA ASN A 724 -16.48 -11.88 -22.97
C ASN A 724 -16.65 -13.26 -23.65
N ARG A 725 -16.29 -14.35 -22.95
CA ARG A 725 -16.54 -15.73 -23.44
C ARG A 725 -18.03 -15.99 -23.67
N ASP A 726 -18.87 -15.68 -22.69
CA ASP A 726 -20.31 -15.97 -22.76
C ASP A 726 -21.03 -15.05 -23.75
N GLN A 727 -20.52 -13.83 -23.95
CA GLN A 727 -20.95 -12.91 -25.00
C GLN A 727 -20.67 -13.50 -26.39
N MET A 728 -19.44 -13.98 -26.64
CA MET A 728 -19.09 -14.65 -27.90
C MET A 728 -19.94 -15.90 -28.15
N LEU A 729 -20.11 -16.76 -27.14
CA LEU A 729 -20.96 -17.94 -27.23
C LEU A 729 -22.43 -17.58 -27.52
N THR A 730 -22.98 -16.61 -26.80
CA THR A 730 -24.37 -16.16 -27.04
C THR A 730 -24.56 -15.68 -28.47
N ARG A 731 -23.59 -14.95 -29.02
CA ARG A 731 -23.65 -14.46 -30.40
C ARG A 731 -23.71 -15.61 -31.41
N VAL A 732 -22.82 -16.59 -31.32
CA VAL A 732 -22.79 -17.72 -32.27
C VAL A 732 -23.99 -18.65 -32.10
N ILE A 733 -24.46 -18.86 -30.85
CA ILE A 733 -25.69 -19.61 -30.57
C ILE A 733 -26.89 -18.90 -31.19
N ASP A 734 -27.06 -17.60 -30.97
CA ASP A 734 -28.20 -16.85 -31.49
C ASP A 734 -28.23 -16.82 -33.03
N GLN A 735 -27.06 -16.72 -33.67
CA GLN A 735 -26.93 -16.86 -35.13
C GLN A 735 -27.35 -18.25 -35.61
N ALA A 736 -26.83 -19.31 -34.97
CA ALA A 736 -27.12 -20.70 -35.31
C ALA A 736 -28.60 -21.06 -35.15
N THR A 737 -29.24 -20.58 -34.07
CA THR A 737 -30.65 -20.86 -33.75
C THR A 737 -31.60 -19.80 -34.33
N LYS A 738 -31.11 -18.92 -35.20
CA LYS A 738 -31.88 -17.86 -35.89
C LYS A 738 -32.69 -16.98 -34.93
N VAL A 739 -32.17 -16.76 -33.72
CA VAL A 739 -32.76 -15.84 -32.75
C VAL A 739 -32.59 -14.43 -33.29
N LYS A 740 -33.69 -13.70 -33.46
CA LYS A 740 -33.64 -12.32 -33.91
C LYS A 740 -32.97 -11.45 -32.84
N THR A 741 -31.83 -10.87 -33.20
CA THR A 741 -31.19 -9.82 -32.40
C THR A 741 -31.85 -8.48 -32.75
N GLN A 742 -32.35 -7.77 -31.74
CA GLN A 742 -32.88 -6.43 -31.96
C GLN A 742 -31.74 -5.47 -32.27
N LYS A 743 -31.80 -4.77 -33.40
CA LYS A 743 -30.86 -3.68 -33.69
C LYS A 743 -31.27 -2.45 -32.88
N ALA A 744 -30.30 -1.83 -32.21
CA ALA A 744 -30.48 -0.54 -31.57
C ALA A 744 -29.75 0.52 -32.42
N ASN A 745 -30.47 1.55 -32.85
CA ASN A 745 -29.85 2.67 -33.57
C ASN A 745 -29.39 3.74 -32.58
N SER A 746 -28.20 4.30 -32.80
CA SER A 746 -27.73 5.45 -32.06
C SER A 746 -28.63 6.66 -32.33
N LYS A 747 -28.99 7.38 -31.26
CA LYS A 747 -29.72 8.65 -31.39
C LYS A 747 -28.74 9.72 -31.84
N VAL A 748 -29.11 10.47 -32.88
CA VAL A 748 -28.30 11.57 -33.42
C VAL A 748 -29.01 12.89 -33.12
N ILE A 749 -28.30 13.81 -32.46
CA ILE A 749 -28.74 15.20 -32.28
C ILE A 749 -27.81 16.10 -33.08
N LYS A 750 -28.42 16.99 -33.88
CA LYS A 750 -27.72 18.01 -34.63
C LYS A 750 -27.94 19.37 -33.99
N VAL A 751 -26.85 20.10 -33.75
CA VAL A 751 -26.83 21.46 -33.22
C VAL A 751 -26.08 22.34 -34.22
N LYS A 752 -26.51 23.57 -34.44
CA LYS A 752 -25.88 24.49 -35.42
C LYS A 752 -25.14 25.67 -34.79
N ASP A 753 -25.39 25.95 -33.51
CA ASP A 753 -24.84 27.13 -32.86
C ASP A 753 -23.50 26.80 -32.21
N LYS A 754 -22.49 27.63 -32.49
CA LYS A 754 -21.18 27.64 -31.83
C LYS A 754 -20.96 29.01 -31.17
N PRO A 755 -20.24 29.09 -30.03
CA PRO A 755 -19.67 27.96 -29.29
C PRO A 755 -20.75 27.13 -28.58
N PHE A 756 -20.58 25.81 -28.56
CA PHE A 756 -21.48 24.88 -27.87
C PHE A 756 -20.76 24.21 -26.71
N ARG A 757 -21.44 24.02 -25.58
CA ARG A 757 -20.85 23.45 -24.37
C ARG A 757 -21.55 22.17 -23.98
N MET A 758 -20.75 21.15 -23.68
CA MET A 758 -21.23 19.88 -23.16
C MET A 758 -20.58 19.58 -21.82
N ASN A 759 -21.38 19.42 -20.77
CA ASN A 759 -20.89 19.12 -19.42
C ASN A 759 -21.08 17.64 -19.08
N VAL A 760 -20.05 17.01 -18.52
CA VAL A 760 -20.07 15.63 -18.02
C VAL A 760 -19.87 15.67 -16.52
N MET A 761 -20.91 15.31 -15.79
CA MET A 761 -20.92 15.13 -14.35
C MET A 761 -20.79 13.64 -14.00
N GLY A 762 -19.97 13.34 -13.00
CA GLY A 762 -19.78 11.98 -12.50
C GLY A 762 -20.97 11.44 -11.71
N ASP A 763 -20.65 10.61 -10.73
CA ASP A 763 -21.62 9.83 -9.96
C ASP A 763 -22.69 10.69 -9.27
N THR A 764 -23.96 10.43 -9.61
CA THR A 764 -25.11 11.20 -9.13
C THR A 764 -26.17 10.31 -8.49
N TYR A 765 -26.46 10.56 -7.21
CA TYR A 765 -27.46 9.88 -6.39
C TYR A 765 -27.96 10.80 -5.26
N PHE A 766 -29.29 10.94 -5.11
CA PHE A 766 -29.90 11.84 -4.12
C PHE A 766 -29.91 11.32 -2.68
N GLY A 767 -29.55 10.06 -2.45
CA GLY A 767 -29.15 9.57 -1.13
C GLY A 767 -30.22 8.85 -0.33
N GLU A 768 -31.34 8.44 -0.91
CA GLU A 768 -32.48 7.80 -0.23
C GLU A 768 -32.06 6.70 0.77
N PHE A 769 -31.21 5.76 0.34
CA PHE A 769 -30.61 4.72 1.18
C PHE A 769 -29.88 5.28 2.41
N TYR A 770 -29.07 6.33 2.23
CA TYR A 770 -28.33 6.96 3.33
C TYR A 770 -29.26 7.74 4.24
N THR A 771 -30.25 8.43 3.66
CA THR A 771 -31.28 9.16 4.39
C THR A 771 -32.06 8.23 5.32
N GLU A 772 -32.52 7.06 4.86
CA GLU A 772 -33.20 6.08 5.73
C GLU A 772 -32.34 5.65 6.94
N ILE A 773 -31.02 5.54 6.75
CA ILE A 773 -30.10 5.15 7.83
C ILE A 773 -29.92 6.32 8.81
N ARG A 774 -29.83 7.56 8.31
CA ARG A 774 -29.70 8.78 9.12
C ARG A 774 -30.98 9.06 9.91
N GLU A 775 -32.15 8.92 9.29
CA GLU A 775 -33.46 9.07 9.95
C GLU A 775 -33.60 8.11 11.13
N ARG A 776 -33.24 6.83 10.95
CA ARG A 776 -33.23 5.83 12.04
C ARG A 776 -32.29 6.17 13.18
N LYS A 777 -31.28 7.01 12.94
CA LYS A 777 -30.33 7.52 13.94
C LYS A 777 -30.72 8.89 14.48
N GLY A 778 -31.87 9.45 14.09
CA GLY A 778 -32.30 10.80 14.47
C GLY A 778 -31.43 11.91 13.88
N GLN A 779 -30.76 11.66 12.74
CA GLN A 779 -29.88 12.62 12.08
C GLN A 779 -30.62 13.33 10.95
N ILE A 780 -30.57 14.67 10.96
CA ILE A 780 -31.14 15.52 9.91
C ILE A 780 -30.22 15.54 8.69
N ASP A 781 -30.78 15.42 7.50
CA ASP A 781 -30.04 15.61 6.24
C ASP A 781 -30.76 16.51 5.23
N ALA A 782 -30.09 16.75 4.09
CA ALA A 782 -30.61 17.61 3.04
C ALA A 782 -31.86 17.03 2.34
N LEU A 783 -31.96 15.71 2.17
CA LEU A 783 -33.11 15.12 1.45
C LEU A 783 -34.40 15.18 2.30
N GLN A 784 -34.28 15.17 3.63
CA GLN A 784 -35.39 15.36 4.57
C GLN A 784 -35.90 16.80 4.61
N THR A 785 -35.01 17.78 4.46
CA THR A 785 -35.32 19.20 4.76
C THR A 785 -35.30 20.12 3.55
N LYS A 786 -34.75 19.66 2.43
CA LYS A 786 -34.60 20.41 1.16
C LYS A 786 -35.15 19.59 0.00
N THR A 787 -35.33 20.24 -1.14
CA THR A 787 -35.65 19.54 -2.40
C THR A 787 -34.39 18.92 -2.99
N ARG A 788 -34.52 17.85 -3.80
CA ARG A 788 -33.40 17.24 -4.55
C ARG A 788 -32.56 18.26 -5.37
N ASN A 789 -33.20 19.33 -5.87
CA ASN A 789 -32.53 20.40 -6.61
C ASN A 789 -31.51 21.21 -5.80
N TYR A 790 -31.66 21.23 -4.47
CA TYR A 790 -30.74 21.94 -3.57
C TYR A 790 -29.29 21.50 -3.75
N SER A 791 -29.08 20.20 -4.02
CA SER A 791 -27.74 19.65 -4.22
C SER A 791 -27.05 20.15 -5.50
N PHE A 792 -27.77 20.76 -6.43
CA PHE A 792 -27.18 21.35 -7.64
C PHE A 792 -26.90 22.85 -7.51
N ASP A 793 -27.41 23.53 -6.49
CA ASP A 793 -27.37 25.00 -6.43
C ASP A 793 -25.96 25.57 -6.60
N GLY A 794 -24.97 24.99 -5.92
CA GLY A 794 -23.57 25.47 -5.98
C GLY A 794 -22.84 25.18 -7.30
N LEU A 795 -23.36 24.25 -8.11
CA LEU A 795 -22.80 23.89 -9.42
C LEU A 795 -23.64 24.38 -10.60
N ARG A 796 -24.87 24.88 -10.34
CA ARG A 796 -25.81 25.39 -11.34
C ARG A 796 -25.23 26.39 -12.35
N PRO A 797 -24.23 27.24 -12.01
CA PRO A 797 -23.59 28.11 -12.99
C PRO A 797 -22.98 27.39 -14.21
N LEU A 798 -22.78 26.07 -14.17
CA LEU A 798 -22.34 25.26 -15.31
C LEU A 798 -23.48 24.62 -16.13
N PHE A 799 -24.75 24.75 -15.72
CA PHE A 799 -25.90 24.15 -16.41
C PHE A 799 -26.79 25.23 -17.05
N SER A 800 -26.19 26.05 -17.91
CA SER A 800 -26.88 27.19 -18.52
C SER A 800 -27.89 26.75 -19.59
N GLU A 801 -28.74 27.69 -20.00
CA GLU A 801 -29.63 27.46 -21.15
C GLU A 801 -28.82 27.38 -22.44
N GLY A 802 -28.96 26.28 -23.18
CA GLY A 802 -28.17 26.00 -24.40
C GLY A 802 -27.06 24.97 -24.21
N ASP A 803 -26.65 24.69 -22.96
CA ASP A 803 -25.64 23.67 -22.66
C ASP A 803 -26.23 22.24 -22.80
N PHE A 804 -25.37 21.27 -23.09
CA PHE A 804 -25.71 19.84 -23.10
C PHE A 804 -25.13 19.12 -21.88
N ASN A 805 -25.97 18.85 -20.90
CA ASN A 805 -25.55 18.32 -19.62
C ASN A 805 -25.77 16.81 -19.54
N ILE A 806 -24.72 16.09 -19.18
CA ILE A 806 -24.67 14.64 -18.99
C ILE A 806 -24.40 14.36 -17.51
N LEU A 807 -25.12 13.42 -16.91
CA LEU A 807 -24.80 12.88 -15.59
C LEU A 807 -24.73 11.36 -15.61
N ASN A 808 -23.94 10.78 -14.70
CA ASN A 808 -24.07 9.38 -14.33
C ASN A 808 -25.10 9.19 -13.23
N PHE A 809 -26.19 8.48 -13.52
CA PHE A 809 -27.20 8.16 -12.50
C PHE A 809 -26.85 6.84 -11.83
N GLU A 810 -26.38 6.90 -10.58
CA GLU A 810 -25.79 5.77 -9.86
C GLU A 810 -26.76 5.16 -8.83
N ALA A 811 -27.97 4.87 -9.30
CA ALA A 811 -28.99 4.15 -8.53
C ALA A 811 -29.97 3.47 -9.49
N ALA A 812 -30.87 2.66 -8.94
CA ALA A 812 -32.01 2.13 -9.68
C ALA A 812 -33.30 2.82 -9.25
N ILE A 813 -34.10 3.29 -10.21
CA ILE A 813 -35.44 3.79 -9.94
C ILE A 813 -36.34 2.60 -9.54
N SER A 814 -37.00 2.68 -8.39
CA SER A 814 -37.90 1.61 -7.92
C SER A 814 -39.01 2.14 -7.02
N HIS A 815 -40.20 1.52 -7.12
CA HIS A 815 -41.32 1.73 -6.20
C HIS A 815 -41.25 0.83 -4.93
N LYS A 816 -40.30 -0.12 -4.87
CA LYS A 816 -40.17 -1.10 -3.79
C LYS A 816 -38.80 -1.01 -3.14
N THR A 817 -38.76 -1.19 -1.82
CA THR A 817 -37.51 -1.26 -1.03
C THR A 817 -37.11 -2.70 -0.65
N ASN A 818 -37.95 -3.70 -0.98
CA ASN A 818 -37.65 -5.11 -0.72
C ASN A 818 -36.82 -5.69 -1.88
N ASN A 819 -35.57 -6.04 -1.58
CA ASN A 819 -34.62 -6.55 -2.55
C ASN A 819 -33.82 -7.70 -1.95
N HIS A 820 -33.75 -8.81 -2.67
CA HIS A 820 -32.98 -10.00 -2.28
C HIS A 820 -31.47 -9.74 -2.15
N LEU A 821 -30.94 -8.65 -2.75
CA LEU A 821 -29.53 -8.27 -2.63
C LEU A 821 -29.15 -7.63 -1.29
N LYS A 822 -30.11 -7.18 -0.46
CA LYS A 822 -29.82 -6.49 0.82
C LYS A 822 -28.97 -7.31 1.80
N ALA A 823 -28.91 -8.63 1.66
CA ALA A 823 -28.06 -9.52 2.45
C ALA A 823 -26.72 -9.89 1.79
N ARG A 824 -26.53 -9.55 0.51
CA ARG A 824 -25.40 -10.00 -0.33
C ARG A 824 -24.53 -8.87 -0.86
N LYS A 825 -25.07 -7.65 -0.98
CA LYS A 825 -24.37 -6.44 -1.41
C LYS A 825 -24.43 -5.38 -0.30
N PRO A 826 -23.30 -4.72 0.06
CA PRO A 826 -23.27 -3.76 1.17
C PRO A 826 -24.11 -2.49 0.91
N PHE A 827 -24.21 -2.08 -0.35
CA PHE A 827 -24.94 -0.90 -0.77
C PHE A 827 -25.92 -1.28 -1.87
N VAL A 828 -27.20 -1.04 -1.61
CA VAL A 828 -28.30 -1.32 -2.52
C VAL A 828 -29.06 -0.01 -2.70
N LEU A 829 -28.70 0.71 -3.76
CA LEU A 829 -29.14 2.09 -3.99
C LEU A 829 -30.40 2.11 -4.85
N TYR A 830 -31.42 2.81 -4.35
CA TYR A 830 -32.68 3.00 -5.06
C TYR A 830 -33.09 4.46 -4.98
N SER A 831 -33.91 4.91 -5.93
CA SER A 831 -34.33 6.30 -6.03
C SER A 831 -35.83 6.42 -6.30
N ASP A 832 -36.46 7.50 -5.82
CA ASP A 832 -37.87 7.75 -6.09
C ASP A 832 -38.11 8.02 -7.59
N PRO A 833 -39.03 7.32 -8.27
CA PRO A 833 -39.24 7.48 -9.71
C PRO A 833 -39.65 8.87 -10.16
N LYS A 834 -40.51 9.56 -9.41
CA LYS A 834 -41.11 10.83 -9.86
C LYS A 834 -40.22 12.01 -9.53
N GLU A 835 -39.81 12.12 -8.28
CA GLU A 835 -39.08 13.29 -7.79
C GLU A 835 -37.63 13.29 -8.28
N THR A 836 -37.02 12.13 -8.48
CA THR A 836 -35.66 12.01 -9.05
C THR A 836 -35.62 12.56 -10.48
N VAL A 837 -36.49 12.03 -11.35
CA VAL A 837 -36.53 12.42 -12.76
C VAL A 837 -36.97 13.87 -12.94
N LYS A 838 -37.92 14.33 -12.12
CA LYS A 838 -38.34 15.73 -12.07
C LYS A 838 -37.19 16.67 -11.69
N ALA A 839 -36.38 16.31 -10.69
CA ALA A 839 -35.23 17.11 -10.27
C ALA A 839 -34.18 17.19 -11.38
N ILE A 840 -33.81 16.05 -11.98
CA ILE A 840 -32.84 15.95 -13.09
C ILE A 840 -33.33 16.78 -14.30
N LYS A 841 -34.60 16.67 -14.66
CA LYS A 841 -35.18 17.44 -15.76
C LYS A 841 -35.16 18.95 -15.50
N LYS A 842 -35.41 19.36 -14.26
CA LYS A 842 -35.41 20.78 -13.87
C LYS A 842 -34.03 21.41 -13.99
N GLU A 843 -32.97 20.67 -13.72
CA GLU A 843 -31.57 21.13 -13.90
C GLU A 843 -31.07 20.96 -15.35
N LYS A 844 -31.97 20.73 -16.31
CA LYS A 844 -31.67 20.72 -17.75
C LYS A 844 -30.63 19.67 -18.16
N PHE A 845 -30.65 18.47 -17.54
CA PHE A 845 -29.86 17.34 -18.03
C PHE A 845 -30.47 16.72 -19.30
N ASN A 846 -29.62 16.52 -20.30
CA ASN A 846 -30.00 16.13 -21.67
C ASN A 846 -29.71 14.66 -21.97
N LEU A 847 -28.81 14.03 -21.23
CA LEU A 847 -28.43 12.62 -21.38
C LEU A 847 -28.06 12.04 -20.01
N VAL A 848 -28.46 10.79 -19.77
CA VAL A 848 -28.09 10.05 -18.56
C VAL A 848 -27.27 8.82 -18.92
N THR A 849 -26.12 8.64 -18.27
CA THR A 849 -25.34 7.41 -18.34
C THR A 849 -25.76 6.46 -17.22
N LEU A 850 -25.91 5.18 -17.55
CA LEU A 850 -26.44 4.14 -16.66
C LEU A 850 -25.51 2.93 -16.49
N GLY A 851 -24.41 2.89 -17.25
CA GLY A 851 -23.41 1.81 -17.22
C GLY A 851 -22.53 1.88 -15.97
N ASN A 852 -23.11 1.55 -14.82
CA ASN A 852 -22.45 1.56 -13.52
C ASN A 852 -22.81 0.33 -12.67
N ASN A 853 -22.23 0.26 -11.47
CA ASN A 853 -22.36 -0.86 -10.53
C ASN A 853 -23.66 -0.82 -9.68
N HIS A 854 -24.59 0.12 -9.90
CA HIS A 854 -25.79 0.30 -9.07
C HIS A 854 -27.10 0.22 -9.84
N LEU A 855 -27.08 0.30 -11.18
CA LEU A 855 -28.31 0.23 -11.98
C LEU A 855 -29.10 -1.07 -11.78
N MET A 856 -28.41 -2.17 -11.55
CA MET A 856 -29.02 -3.50 -11.36
C MET A 856 -29.33 -3.81 -9.90
N ASP A 857 -29.24 -2.82 -9.00
CA ASP A 857 -29.55 -3.02 -7.59
C ASP A 857 -31.01 -3.41 -7.38
N MET A 858 -31.95 -2.89 -8.16
CA MET A 858 -33.35 -3.30 -8.11
C MET A 858 -33.68 -4.35 -9.19
N GLU A 859 -32.67 -5.13 -9.59
CA GLU A 859 -32.74 -6.17 -10.61
C GLU A 859 -33.25 -5.66 -11.96
N LYS A 860 -33.77 -6.58 -12.79
CA LYS A 860 -34.30 -6.31 -14.13
C LYS A 860 -35.46 -5.33 -14.10
N GLU A 861 -36.28 -5.37 -13.05
CA GLU A 861 -37.41 -4.46 -12.90
C GLU A 861 -36.95 -3.03 -12.62
N GLY A 862 -35.94 -2.86 -11.76
CA GLY A 862 -35.29 -1.58 -11.52
C GLY A 862 -34.68 -0.97 -12.77
N LEU A 863 -33.92 -1.76 -13.53
CA LEU A 863 -33.36 -1.32 -14.80
C LEU A 863 -34.47 -0.87 -15.77
N ARG A 864 -35.50 -1.72 -15.95
CA ARG A 864 -36.63 -1.43 -16.84
C ARG A 864 -37.31 -0.12 -16.45
N LEU A 865 -37.66 0.03 -15.17
CA LEU A 865 -38.36 1.20 -14.66
C LEU A 865 -37.49 2.47 -14.76
N THR A 866 -36.17 2.34 -14.57
CA THR A 866 -35.21 3.44 -14.74
C THR A 866 -35.20 3.95 -16.17
N VAL A 867 -35.00 3.04 -17.14
CA VAL A 867 -34.98 3.37 -18.57
C VAL A 867 -36.32 3.97 -19.02
N GLU A 868 -37.44 3.37 -18.61
CA GLU A 868 -38.79 3.87 -18.92
C GLU A 868 -39.05 5.25 -18.33
N SER A 869 -38.62 5.52 -17.10
CA SER A 869 -38.85 6.81 -16.42
C SER A 869 -38.11 7.94 -17.13
N PHE A 870 -36.85 7.73 -17.54
CA PHE A 870 -36.10 8.72 -18.31
C PHE A 870 -36.67 8.90 -19.73
N ASN A 871 -37.05 7.81 -20.41
CA ASN A 871 -37.72 7.88 -21.70
C ASN A 871 -39.04 8.68 -21.63
N ALA A 872 -39.87 8.44 -20.61
CA ALA A 872 -41.10 9.18 -20.37
C ALA A 872 -40.85 10.68 -20.13
N ALA A 873 -39.74 11.02 -19.49
CA ALA A 873 -39.31 12.41 -19.31
C ALA A 873 -38.68 13.05 -20.55
N LYS A 874 -38.47 12.27 -21.63
CA LYS A 874 -37.77 12.63 -22.87
C LYS A 874 -36.27 12.87 -22.68
N ILE A 875 -35.68 12.24 -21.67
CA ILE A 875 -34.24 12.27 -21.40
C ILE A 875 -33.66 10.94 -21.92
N PRO A 876 -32.89 10.92 -23.02
CA PRO A 876 -32.25 9.70 -23.50
C PRO A 876 -31.26 9.14 -22.46
N SER A 877 -31.02 7.83 -22.53
CA SER A 877 -30.01 7.14 -21.72
C SER A 877 -29.12 6.20 -22.54
N ILE A 878 -27.90 5.98 -22.08
CA ILE A 878 -26.92 5.02 -22.64
C ILE A 878 -26.23 4.21 -21.54
N GLY A 879 -25.53 3.13 -21.92
CA GLY A 879 -24.78 2.26 -21.02
C GLY A 879 -25.61 1.16 -20.34
N ALA A 880 -26.91 1.10 -20.62
CA ALA A 880 -27.80 0.03 -20.19
C ALA A 880 -29.02 -0.07 -21.10
N GLY A 881 -29.65 -1.24 -21.11
CA GLY A 881 -30.83 -1.47 -21.95
C GLY A 881 -31.50 -2.83 -21.72
N ALA A 882 -32.59 -3.07 -22.44
CA ALA A 882 -33.31 -4.34 -22.42
C ALA A 882 -32.56 -5.45 -23.16
N THR A 883 -31.61 -5.07 -24.02
CA THR A 883 -30.72 -5.96 -24.78
C THR A 883 -29.29 -5.44 -24.73
N GLN A 884 -28.33 -6.29 -25.08
CA GLN A 884 -26.92 -5.92 -25.19
C GLN A 884 -26.70 -4.79 -26.20
N ASN A 885 -27.35 -4.85 -27.38
CA ASN A 885 -27.24 -3.80 -28.40
C ASN A 885 -27.77 -2.47 -27.88
N GLU A 886 -28.84 -2.45 -27.08
CA GLU A 886 -29.32 -1.22 -26.47
C GLU A 886 -28.38 -0.68 -25.40
N ALA A 887 -27.73 -1.56 -24.62
CA ALA A 887 -26.78 -1.17 -23.59
C ALA A 887 -25.49 -0.60 -24.17
N GLU A 888 -24.98 -1.20 -25.25
CA GLU A 888 -23.69 -0.86 -25.88
C GLU A 888 -23.79 0.21 -26.99
N LYS A 889 -25.00 0.73 -27.28
CA LYS A 889 -25.18 1.77 -28.31
C LYS A 889 -24.53 3.09 -27.90
N SER A 890 -24.01 3.80 -28.90
CA SER A 890 -23.55 5.17 -28.72
C SER A 890 -24.70 6.18 -28.73
N PHE A 891 -24.44 7.34 -28.15
CA PHE A 891 -25.18 8.57 -28.42
C PHE A 891 -24.35 9.47 -29.33
N ILE A 892 -24.95 10.07 -30.35
CA ILE A 892 -24.23 10.91 -31.31
C ILE A 892 -24.67 12.36 -31.15
N LEU A 893 -23.69 13.23 -30.94
CA LEU A 893 -23.82 14.67 -31.01
C LEU A 893 -23.08 15.18 -32.25
N ASP A 894 -23.75 15.95 -33.09
CA ASP A 894 -23.21 16.59 -34.29
C ASP A 894 -23.38 18.10 -34.15
N VAL A 895 -22.30 18.79 -33.80
CA VAL A 895 -22.29 20.25 -33.60
C VAL A 895 -21.67 20.91 -34.81
N ASP A 896 -22.53 21.41 -35.71
CA ASP A 896 -22.12 22.11 -36.93
C ASP A 896 -21.02 21.33 -37.69
N GLY A 897 -21.30 20.05 -37.95
CA GLY A 897 -20.42 19.13 -38.67
C GLY A 897 -19.38 18.40 -37.81
N GLN A 898 -19.16 18.83 -36.56
CA GLN A 898 -18.28 18.12 -35.62
C GLN A 898 -19.03 16.97 -34.96
N ARG A 899 -18.75 15.75 -35.41
CA ARG A 899 -19.36 14.52 -34.89
C ARG A 899 -18.62 14.00 -33.66
N LEU A 900 -19.34 13.82 -32.56
CA LEU A 900 -18.90 13.13 -31.34
C LEU A 900 -19.80 11.93 -31.04
N ALA A 901 -19.23 10.73 -31.02
CA ALA A 901 -19.88 9.52 -30.53
C ALA A 901 -19.55 9.28 -29.05
N ILE A 902 -20.57 9.06 -28.23
CA ILE A 902 -20.46 8.90 -26.78
C ILE A 902 -20.87 7.49 -26.40
N PHE A 903 -19.94 6.72 -25.84
CA PHE A 903 -20.19 5.39 -25.25
C PHE A 903 -20.13 5.47 -23.72
N ASN A 904 -20.86 4.57 -23.05
CA ASN A 904 -20.78 4.42 -21.60
C ASN A 904 -20.81 2.95 -21.20
N ALA A 905 -19.95 2.57 -20.25
CA ALA A 905 -19.89 1.20 -19.76
C ALA A 905 -19.16 1.07 -18.40
N TYR A 906 -19.44 -0.06 -17.76
CA TYR A 906 -18.87 -0.47 -16.48
C TYR A 906 -17.73 -1.48 -16.69
N TRP A 907 -16.62 -1.37 -15.95
CA TRP A 907 -15.56 -2.41 -16.05
C TRP A 907 -16.05 -3.79 -15.61
N TYR A 908 -15.42 -4.86 -16.10
CA TYR A 908 -15.80 -6.21 -15.72
C TYR A 908 -15.39 -6.53 -14.27
N ARG A 909 -16.34 -7.02 -13.49
CA ARG A 909 -16.14 -7.53 -12.14
C ARG A 909 -16.78 -8.90 -12.04
N ARG A 910 -15.96 -9.91 -11.73
CA ARG A 910 -16.40 -11.30 -11.62
C ARG A 910 -17.62 -11.51 -10.70
N PRO A 911 -17.72 -10.92 -9.50
CA PRO A 911 -18.93 -11.04 -8.67
C PRO A 911 -20.16 -10.40 -9.33
N MET A 912 -20.01 -9.24 -9.99
CA MET A 912 -21.11 -8.55 -10.68
C MET A 912 -21.67 -9.39 -11.82
N TYR A 913 -20.79 -10.10 -12.54
CA TYR A 913 -21.24 -11.04 -13.56
C TYR A 913 -21.87 -12.28 -12.96
N LYS A 914 -21.13 -13.04 -12.15
CA LYS A 914 -21.53 -14.41 -11.74
C LYS A 914 -22.60 -14.45 -10.66
N GLU A 915 -22.60 -13.49 -9.74
CA GLU A 915 -23.47 -13.54 -8.57
C GLU A 915 -24.71 -12.69 -8.71
N PHE A 916 -24.64 -11.64 -9.53
CA PHE A 916 -25.67 -10.61 -9.63
C PHE A 916 -26.23 -10.42 -11.05
N ASP A 917 -25.66 -11.04 -12.09
CA ASP A 917 -26.13 -10.99 -13.49
C ASP A 917 -26.30 -9.56 -14.03
N PHE A 918 -25.31 -8.69 -13.77
CA PHE A 918 -25.44 -7.25 -14.06
C PHE A 918 -25.31 -6.86 -15.53
N TYR A 919 -24.50 -7.58 -16.30
CA TYR A 919 -24.13 -7.17 -17.65
C TYR A 919 -25.12 -7.68 -18.69
N ALA A 920 -25.43 -6.83 -19.67
CA ALA A 920 -26.29 -7.22 -20.80
C ALA A 920 -25.56 -8.22 -21.72
N ILE A 921 -26.25 -9.29 -22.12
CA ILE A 921 -25.77 -10.30 -23.06
C ILE A 921 -26.91 -10.73 -23.98
N GLY A 922 -26.73 -10.58 -25.30
CA GLY A 922 -27.77 -10.89 -26.30
C GLY A 922 -29.08 -10.14 -26.01
N ASN A 923 -30.18 -10.89 -25.86
CA ASN A 923 -31.51 -10.34 -25.53
C ASN A 923 -31.78 -10.24 -24.02
N LYS A 924 -30.76 -10.31 -23.15
CA LYS A 924 -30.92 -10.12 -21.71
C LYS A 924 -30.62 -8.67 -21.32
N PRO A 925 -31.45 -8.08 -20.43
CA PRO A 925 -31.24 -6.73 -19.95
C PRO A 925 -30.03 -6.64 -19.03
N GLY A 926 -29.38 -5.48 -18.99
CA GLY A 926 -28.26 -5.21 -18.10
C GLY A 926 -27.48 -3.96 -18.50
N VAL A 927 -26.31 -3.79 -17.90
CA VAL A 927 -25.37 -2.70 -18.21
C VAL A 927 -24.33 -3.14 -19.25
N ALA A 928 -23.79 -2.18 -20.00
CA ALA A 928 -22.66 -2.42 -20.90
C ALA A 928 -21.36 -2.65 -20.11
N SER A 929 -20.49 -3.49 -20.67
CA SER A 929 -19.19 -3.85 -20.08
C SER A 929 -18.04 -3.24 -20.88
N LEU A 930 -16.94 -2.82 -20.24
CA LEU A 930 -15.73 -2.28 -20.93
C LEU A 930 -14.87 -3.34 -21.64
N THR A 931 -15.37 -4.57 -21.75
CA THR A 931 -14.71 -5.70 -22.43
C THR A 931 -15.65 -6.27 -23.48
N GLY A 932 -15.09 -6.95 -24.47
CA GLY A 932 -15.87 -7.60 -25.51
C GLY A 932 -16.44 -6.64 -26.55
N GLU A 933 -17.71 -6.81 -26.92
CA GLU A 933 -18.32 -6.19 -28.10
C GLU A 933 -18.31 -4.66 -28.12
N ILE A 934 -18.33 -3.98 -26.96
CA ILE A 934 -18.23 -2.51 -26.94
C ILE A 934 -16.96 -2.00 -27.64
N LEU A 935 -15.84 -2.73 -27.52
CA LEU A 935 -14.58 -2.36 -28.17
C LEU A 935 -14.69 -2.51 -29.69
N ASN A 936 -15.46 -3.49 -30.17
CA ASN A 936 -15.76 -3.64 -31.59
C ASN A 936 -16.68 -2.52 -32.08
N ASN A 937 -17.67 -2.10 -31.28
CA ASN A 937 -18.54 -0.98 -31.61
C ASN A 937 -17.79 0.35 -31.70
N ILE A 938 -16.81 0.57 -30.80
CA ILE A 938 -15.93 1.75 -30.85
C ILE A 938 -15.08 1.72 -32.13
N ARG A 939 -14.44 0.58 -32.45
CA ARG A 939 -13.68 0.40 -33.70
C ARG A 939 -14.54 0.67 -34.93
N ALA A 940 -15.73 0.06 -34.99
CA ALA A 940 -16.64 0.23 -36.12
C ALA A 940 -17.11 1.68 -36.29
N GLU A 941 -17.35 2.43 -35.20
CA GLU A 941 -17.70 3.85 -35.27
C GLU A 941 -16.52 4.67 -35.79
N LYS A 942 -15.30 4.42 -35.30
CA LYS A 942 -14.10 5.14 -35.73
C LYS A 942 -13.72 4.84 -37.19
N GLU A 943 -13.82 3.58 -37.61
CA GLU A 943 -13.62 3.17 -39.01
C GLU A 943 -14.64 3.82 -39.95
N LYS A 944 -15.91 3.89 -39.52
CA LYS A 944 -16.99 4.49 -40.31
C LYS A 944 -16.88 6.02 -40.39
N TYR A 945 -16.40 6.67 -39.33
CA TYR A 945 -16.23 8.12 -39.27
C TYR A 945 -14.81 8.48 -38.80
N PRO A 946 -13.80 8.40 -39.67
CA PRO A 946 -12.40 8.64 -39.28
C PRO A 946 -12.14 10.02 -38.67
N ASN A 947 -12.85 11.05 -39.16
CA ASN A 947 -12.79 12.42 -38.65
C ASN A 947 -13.75 12.67 -37.47
N GLY A 948 -14.63 11.71 -37.16
CA GLY A 948 -15.47 11.77 -35.97
C GLY A 948 -14.65 11.50 -34.72
N LYS A 949 -15.03 12.15 -33.63
CA LYS A 949 -14.42 11.94 -32.31
C LYS A 949 -15.22 10.90 -31.53
N VAL A 950 -14.54 10.10 -30.70
CA VAL A 950 -15.16 9.13 -29.81
C VAL A 950 -14.80 9.45 -28.36
N LEU A 951 -15.84 9.72 -27.55
CA LEU A 951 -15.77 9.85 -26.10
C LEU A 951 -16.29 8.56 -25.45
N VAL A 952 -15.52 8.02 -24.50
CA VAL A 952 -15.97 6.91 -23.65
C VAL A 952 -16.07 7.38 -22.20
N ILE A 953 -17.27 7.36 -21.65
CA ILE A 953 -17.54 7.66 -20.24
C ILE A 953 -17.52 6.34 -19.47
N THR A 954 -16.56 6.16 -18.57
CA THR A 954 -16.33 4.87 -17.90
C THR A 954 -16.70 4.91 -16.42
N HIS A 955 -17.35 3.86 -15.93
CA HIS A 955 -17.47 3.62 -14.49
C HIS A 955 -16.49 2.52 -14.07
N TRP A 956 -15.47 2.88 -13.29
CA TRP A 956 -14.38 1.98 -12.90
C TRP A 956 -13.62 2.50 -11.69
N GLY A 957 -12.55 1.78 -11.30
CA GLY A 957 -11.71 2.17 -10.19
C GLY A 957 -12.17 1.58 -8.87
N VAL A 958 -11.42 1.88 -7.82
CA VAL A 958 -11.68 1.39 -6.46
C VAL A 958 -11.88 2.60 -5.57
N ASP A 959 -12.92 2.56 -4.75
CA ASP A 959 -13.36 3.65 -3.90
C ASP A 959 -12.19 4.27 -3.13
N PHE A 960 -11.97 5.57 -3.37
CA PHE A 960 -10.98 6.40 -2.69
C PHE A 960 -9.52 5.91 -2.79
N LEU A 961 -9.18 5.18 -3.85
CA LEU A 961 -7.81 4.75 -4.15
C LEU A 961 -7.27 5.40 -5.43
N ASP A 962 -5.95 5.31 -5.61
CA ASP A 962 -5.27 5.72 -6.84
C ASP A 962 -5.70 4.90 -8.06
N VAL A 963 -5.30 5.34 -9.26
CA VAL A 963 -5.55 4.64 -10.53
C VAL A 963 -5.10 3.19 -10.44
N HIS A 964 -6.09 2.31 -10.43
CA HIS A 964 -5.87 0.87 -10.36
C HIS A 964 -5.20 0.38 -11.66
N PRO A 965 -4.26 -0.58 -11.63
CA PRO A 965 -3.60 -1.07 -12.84
C PRO A 965 -4.57 -1.50 -13.96
N MET A 966 -5.68 -2.15 -13.59
CA MET A 966 -6.72 -2.52 -14.56
C MET A 966 -7.41 -1.31 -15.23
N GLN A 967 -7.54 -0.15 -14.58
CA GLN A 967 -8.05 1.04 -15.26
C GLN A 967 -7.13 1.41 -16.43
N ARG A 968 -5.81 1.34 -16.26
CA ARG A 968 -4.85 1.58 -17.35
C ARG A 968 -4.97 0.55 -18.48
N VAL A 969 -5.19 -0.71 -18.14
CA VAL A 969 -5.41 -1.80 -19.14
C VAL A 969 -6.67 -1.54 -19.96
N TYR A 970 -7.79 -1.18 -19.32
CA TYR A 970 -9.01 -0.82 -20.04
C TYR A 970 -8.85 0.46 -20.85
N ALA A 971 -8.24 1.50 -20.29
CA ALA A 971 -7.97 2.75 -21.00
C ALA A 971 -7.18 2.50 -22.28
N LYS A 972 -6.08 1.73 -22.20
CA LYS A 972 -5.31 1.34 -23.38
C LYS A 972 -6.14 0.61 -24.42
N ALA A 973 -6.94 -0.37 -24.02
CA ALA A 973 -7.79 -1.12 -24.94
C ALA A 973 -8.87 -0.25 -25.62
N ILE A 974 -9.39 0.74 -24.91
CA ILE A 974 -10.37 1.71 -25.42
C ILE A 974 -9.70 2.69 -26.40
N VAL A 975 -8.48 3.15 -26.10
CA VAL A 975 -7.66 3.95 -27.01
C VAL A 975 -7.32 3.17 -28.29
N GLU A 976 -6.83 1.93 -28.15
CA GLU A 976 -6.56 1.01 -29.27
C GLU A 976 -7.81 0.71 -30.10
N ALA A 977 -9.01 0.82 -29.52
CA ALA A 977 -10.27 0.69 -30.24
C ALA A 977 -10.65 1.94 -31.04
N GLY A 978 -10.04 3.10 -30.78
CA GLY A 978 -10.27 4.34 -31.52
C GLY A 978 -10.87 5.50 -30.72
N ALA A 979 -10.83 5.44 -29.38
CA ALA A 979 -11.28 6.55 -28.54
C ALA A 979 -10.33 7.76 -28.62
N ASP A 980 -10.90 8.96 -28.73
CA ASP A 980 -10.18 10.24 -28.72
C ASP A 980 -10.17 10.90 -27.32
N LEU A 981 -11.10 10.51 -26.44
CA LEU A 981 -11.18 10.98 -25.06
C LEU A 981 -11.81 9.92 -24.15
N ILE A 982 -11.28 9.77 -22.95
CA ILE A 982 -11.87 8.94 -21.90
C ILE A 982 -12.11 9.80 -20.65
N ILE A 983 -13.34 9.77 -20.13
CA ILE A 983 -13.72 10.42 -18.86
C ILE A 983 -14.26 9.34 -17.93
N GLY A 984 -13.49 9.00 -16.91
CA GLY A 984 -13.87 8.03 -15.91
C GLY A 984 -14.52 8.64 -14.67
N HIS A 985 -15.24 7.80 -13.92
CA HIS A 985 -15.75 8.04 -12.57
C HIS A 985 -15.92 6.67 -11.86
N GLY A 986 -16.44 6.63 -10.63
CA GLY A 986 -16.57 5.40 -9.83
C GLY A 986 -15.50 5.20 -8.75
N ALA A 987 -14.39 5.94 -8.78
CA ALA A 987 -13.44 5.98 -7.67
C ALA A 987 -13.90 6.90 -6.52
N HIS A 988 -15.00 7.64 -6.69
CA HIS A 988 -15.56 8.63 -5.75
C HIS A 988 -14.63 9.81 -5.37
N MET A 989 -13.49 9.94 -6.05
CA MET A 989 -12.53 11.04 -5.93
C MET A 989 -11.89 11.34 -7.28
N ILE A 990 -11.23 12.49 -7.43
CA ILE A 990 -10.40 12.76 -8.60
C ILE A 990 -9.22 11.78 -8.66
N GLN A 991 -8.83 11.39 -9.87
CA GLN A 991 -7.61 10.61 -10.14
C GLN A 991 -6.76 11.31 -11.20
N SER A 992 -5.60 10.77 -11.53
CA SER A 992 -4.69 11.40 -12.49
C SER A 992 -5.30 11.58 -13.89
N VAL A 993 -4.77 12.57 -14.60
CA VAL A 993 -4.96 12.73 -16.04
C VAL A 993 -3.71 12.26 -16.76
N GLU A 994 -3.85 11.27 -17.64
CA GLU A 994 -2.74 10.73 -18.44
C GLU A 994 -2.98 10.92 -19.94
N GLU A 995 -1.93 10.77 -20.74
CA GLU A 995 -2.03 10.67 -22.19
C GLU A 995 -1.52 9.30 -22.63
N ILE A 996 -2.35 8.57 -23.37
CA ILE A 996 -2.03 7.25 -23.93
C ILE A 996 -2.18 7.35 -25.44
N ASP A 997 -1.08 7.18 -26.17
CA ASP A 997 -1.04 7.23 -27.63
C ASP A 997 -1.72 8.49 -28.24
N GLY A 998 -1.56 9.64 -27.59
CA GLY A 998 -2.16 10.92 -27.97
C GLY A 998 -3.58 11.17 -27.42
N THR A 999 -4.24 10.16 -26.86
CA THR A 999 -5.57 10.28 -26.26
C THR A 999 -5.50 10.70 -24.80
N LYS A 1000 -6.25 11.75 -24.43
CA LYS A 1000 -6.39 12.17 -23.04
C LYS A 1000 -7.27 11.17 -22.26
N VAL A 1001 -6.79 10.78 -21.08
CA VAL A 1001 -7.50 9.86 -20.18
C VAL A 1001 -7.64 10.52 -18.82
N VAL A 1002 -8.84 10.99 -18.51
CA VAL A 1002 -9.20 11.46 -17.17
C VAL A 1002 -9.70 10.26 -16.39
N TYR A 1003 -8.87 9.67 -15.52
CA TYR A 1003 -9.22 8.39 -14.89
C TYR A 1003 -10.42 8.47 -13.96
N SER A 1004 -10.60 9.58 -13.25
CA SER A 1004 -11.80 9.80 -12.45
C SER A 1004 -12.03 11.29 -12.25
N ILE A 1005 -13.24 11.76 -12.58
CA ILE A 1005 -13.75 13.07 -12.19
C ILE A 1005 -14.43 13.05 -10.81
N GLY A 1006 -14.56 11.89 -10.17
CA GLY A 1006 -15.18 11.73 -8.86
C GLY A 1006 -16.71 11.83 -8.88
N ASN A 1007 -17.28 12.22 -7.74
CA ASN A 1007 -18.73 12.31 -7.56
C ASN A 1007 -19.27 13.62 -8.15
N GLY A 1008 -20.44 13.55 -8.78
CA GLY A 1008 -21.28 14.72 -9.06
C GLY A 1008 -22.06 15.13 -7.81
N VAL A 1009 -23.38 14.98 -7.86
CA VAL A 1009 -24.27 15.10 -6.70
C VAL A 1009 -24.48 13.73 -6.08
N PHE A 1010 -23.72 13.36 -5.05
CA PHE A 1010 -23.82 12.02 -4.45
C PHE A 1010 -24.05 12.10 -2.94
N ASN A 1011 -25.29 11.96 -2.48
CA ASN A 1011 -25.69 12.31 -1.10
C ASN A 1011 -25.35 11.28 -0.01
N SER A 1012 -24.16 10.68 -0.10
CA SER A 1012 -23.58 9.86 0.97
C SER A 1012 -22.84 10.74 2.01
N ASN A 1013 -22.27 10.13 3.06
CA ASN A 1013 -21.36 10.87 3.95
C ASN A 1013 -19.97 11.09 3.32
N GLY A 1014 -19.66 10.44 2.20
CA GLY A 1014 -18.30 10.31 1.67
C GLY A 1014 -17.37 9.50 2.59
N GLU A 1015 -16.15 9.23 2.13
CA GLU A 1015 -15.11 8.60 2.96
C GLU A 1015 -13.79 9.37 3.00
N TYR A 1016 -13.76 10.61 2.48
CA TYR A 1016 -12.55 11.44 2.37
C TYR A 1016 -11.76 11.49 3.69
N ASN A 1017 -12.42 11.85 4.79
CA ASN A 1017 -11.79 11.92 6.13
C ASN A 1017 -11.35 10.55 6.67
N ARG A 1018 -12.09 9.49 6.35
CA ARG A 1018 -11.79 8.11 6.81
C ARG A 1018 -10.59 7.54 6.08
N ARG A 1019 -10.43 7.93 4.81
CA ARG A 1019 -9.40 7.45 3.87
C ARG A 1019 -8.21 8.40 3.79
N HIS A 1020 -8.31 9.60 4.37
CA HIS A 1020 -7.29 10.66 4.33
C HIS A 1020 -6.93 11.07 2.90
N VAL A 1021 -7.96 11.26 2.07
CA VAL A 1021 -7.83 11.71 0.67
C VAL A 1021 -8.57 13.03 0.48
N ALA A 1022 -8.11 13.84 -0.47
CA ALA A 1022 -8.67 15.16 -0.72
C ALA A 1022 -10.12 15.08 -1.24
N PRO A 1023 -11.05 15.91 -0.72
CA PRO A 1023 -12.47 15.86 -1.07
C PRO A 1023 -12.82 16.68 -2.31
N TYR A 1024 -12.16 16.36 -3.41
CA TYR A 1024 -12.38 17.03 -4.69
C TYR A 1024 -13.07 16.12 -5.69
N SER A 1025 -13.87 16.74 -6.55
CA SER A 1025 -14.48 16.15 -7.74
C SER A 1025 -14.50 17.21 -8.84
N MET A 1026 -14.87 16.84 -10.07
CA MET A 1026 -14.78 17.71 -11.23
C MET A 1026 -16.00 17.57 -12.14
N ILE A 1027 -16.33 18.65 -12.84
CA ILE A 1027 -17.15 18.60 -14.06
C ILE A 1027 -16.22 18.74 -15.25
N ALA A 1028 -16.31 17.82 -16.19
CA ALA A 1028 -15.60 17.91 -17.46
C ALA A 1028 -16.50 18.60 -18.51
N GLN A 1029 -16.07 19.74 -19.03
CA GLN A 1029 -16.78 20.49 -20.04
C GLN A 1029 -16.03 20.40 -21.37
N LEU A 1030 -16.72 19.96 -22.42
CA LEU A 1030 -16.23 20.06 -23.78
C LEU A 1030 -16.79 21.33 -24.42
N VAL A 1031 -15.92 22.18 -24.93
CA VAL A 1031 -16.28 23.40 -25.66
C VAL A 1031 -16.03 23.16 -27.14
N PHE A 1032 -17.11 23.19 -27.93
CA PHE A 1032 -17.07 23.03 -29.38
C PHE A 1032 -17.05 24.42 -30.02
N ASP A 1033 -15.96 24.74 -30.69
CA ASP A 1033 -15.80 25.95 -31.50
C ASP A 1033 -15.14 25.59 -32.84
N GLU A 1034 -13.99 26.18 -33.20
CA GLU A 1034 -13.17 25.70 -34.33
C GLU A 1034 -12.60 24.29 -34.06
N SER A 1035 -12.25 24.02 -32.80
CA SER A 1035 -11.82 22.72 -32.28
C SER A 1035 -12.62 22.34 -31.03
N ILE A 1036 -12.38 21.15 -30.48
CA ILE A 1036 -13.00 20.72 -29.22
C ILE A 1036 -11.97 20.87 -28.10
N GLU A 1037 -12.24 21.72 -27.13
CA GLU A 1037 -11.41 21.88 -25.93
C GLU A 1037 -12.03 21.15 -24.73
N LEU A 1038 -11.19 20.61 -23.85
CA LEU A 1038 -11.61 20.02 -22.58
C LEU A 1038 -11.24 20.96 -21.42
N LEU A 1039 -12.25 21.40 -20.68
CA LEU A 1039 -12.10 22.14 -19.44
C LEU A 1039 -12.50 21.25 -18.25
N LEU A 1040 -11.68 21.20 -17.20
CA LEU A 1040 -11.97 20.46 -15.97
C LEU A 1040 -12.22 21.46 -14.84
N TYR A 1041 -13.46 21.55 -14.37
CA TYR A 1041 -13.88 22.44 -13.28
C TYR A 1041 -13.91 21.66 -11.96
N PRO A 1042 -12.89 21.75 -11.11
CA PRO A 1042 -12.91 21.11 -9.81
C PRO A 1042 -13.88 21.80 -8.84
N PHE A 1043 -14.43 21.03 -7.94
CA PHE A 1043 -15.34 21.47 -6.89
C PHE A 1043 -15.17 20.64 -5.63
N TYR A 1044 -15.61 21.22 -4.51
CA TYR A 1044 -15.50 20.66 -3.19
C TYR A 1044 -16.69 19.73 -2.93
N SER A 1045 -16.42 18.44 -2.69
CA SER A 1045 -17.43 17.37 -2.61
C SER A 1045 -17.54 16.72 -1.23
N ASN A 1046 -16.98 17.32 -0.18
CA ASN A 1046 -17.19 16.86 1.19
C ASN A 1046 -18.63 17.15 1.66
N ASN A 1047 -19.51 16.19 1.41
CA ASN A 1047 -20.95 16.28 1.68
C ASN A 1047 -21.33 16.71 3.11
N LEU A 1048 -20.57 16.27 4.12
CA LEU A 1048 -20.86 16.63 5.52
C LEU A 1048 -20.53 18.09 5.82
N LYS A 1049 -19.60 18.69 5.05
CA LYS A 1049 -19.19 20.09 5.18
C LYS A 1049 -20.05 21.02 4.32
N THR A 1050 -20.46 20.55 3.14
CA THR A 1050 -21.31 21.31 2.21
C THR A 1050 -22.80 21.15 2.49
N PHE A 1051 -23.16 20.32 3.47
CA PHE A 1051 -24.54 19.88 3.69
C PHE A 1051 -25.16 19.33 2.40
N TRP A 1052 -24.41 18.52 1.63
CA TRP A 1052 -24.84 17.91 0.36
C TRP A 1052 -25.15 18.89 -0.78
N GLN A 1053 -24.49 20.05 -0.78
CA GLN A 1053 -24.52 21.04 -1.87
C GLN A 1053 -23.08 21.34 -2.33
N PRO A 1054 -22.47 20.54 -3.23
CA PRO A 1054 -21.15 20.82 -3.77
C PRO A 1054 -21.02 22.24 -4.33
N ARG A 1055 -19.81 22.80 -4.24
CA ARG A 1055 -19.49 24.17 -4.64
C ARG A 1055 -18.10 24.25 -5.28
N PHE A 1056 -17.87 25.25 -6.13
CA PHE A 1056 -16.53 25.52 -6.67
C PHE A 1056 -15.49 25.75 -5.57
N LEU A 1057 -14.25 25.46 -5.91
CA LEU A 1057 -13.10 25.62 -5.03
C LEU A 1057 -12.79 27.09 -4.81
N SER A 1058 -12.38 27.44 -3.58
CA SER A 1058 -11.62 28.66 -3.31
C SER A 1058 -10.22 28.57 -3.92
N GLU A 1059 -9.49 29.69 -3.95
CA GLU A 1059 -8.12 29.77 -4.49
C GLU A 1059 -7.19 28.77 -3.81
N ASP A 1060 -7.14 28.76 -2.46
CA ASP A 1060 -6.32 27.82 -1.69
C ASP A 1060 -6.69 26.34 -1.94
N GLU A 1061 -7.99 26.06 -2.05
CA GLU A 1061 -8.48 24.70 -2.37
C GLU A 1061 -8.10 24.29 -3.80
N PHE A 1062 -8.08 25.23 -4.76
CA PHE A 1062 -7.68 24.98 -6.14
C PHE A 1062 -6.18 24.73 -6.28
N ASP A 1063 -5.35 25.49 -5.56
CA ASP A 1063 -3.90 25.25 -5.49
C ASP A 1063 -3.56 23.92 -4.84
N HIS A 1064 -4.29 23.57 -3.77
CA HIS A 1064 -4.18 22.25 -3.17
C HIS A 1064 -4.63 21.15 -4.13
N CYS A 1065 -5.77 21.30 -4.82
CA CYS A 1065 -6.24 20.37 -5.85
C CYS A 1065 -5.19 20.18 -6.96
N THR A 1066 -4.56 21.26 -7.42
CA THR A 1066 -3.48 21.23 -8.42
C THR A 1066 -2.31 20.39 -7.90
N THR A 1067 -1.93 20.59 -6.64
CA THR A 1067 -0.86 19.83 -6.00
C THR A 1067 -1.20 18.34 -5.87
N ILE A 1068 -2.44 18.01 -5.51
CA ILE A 1068 -2.92 16.63 -5.42
C ILE A 1068 -2.89 15.95 -6.80
N LEU A 1069 -3.36 16.61 -7.87
CA LEU A 1069 -3.30 16.07 -9.24
C LEU A 1069 -1.86 15.83 -9.70
N LYS A 1070 -0.95 16.78 -9.41
CA LYS A 1070 0.49 16.60 -9.65
C LYS A 1070 1.03 15.40 -8.88
N SER A 1071 0.67 15.25 -7.61
CA SER A 1071 1.07 14.10 -6.79
C SER A 1071 0.64 12.77 -7.40
N TYR A 1072 -0.52 12.74 -8.06
CA TYR A 1072 -1.03 11.56 -8.76
C TYR A 1072 -0.30 11.24 -10.07
N GLY A 1073 0.65 12.09 -10.48
CA GLY A 1073 1.40 11.93 -11.72
C GLY A 1073 0.61 12.40 -12.94
N SER A 1074 -0.34 13.32 -12.77
CA SER A 1074 -1.06 13.89 -13.90
C SER A 1074 -0.09 14.60 -14.86
N ILE A 1075 -0.40 14.56 -16.16
CA ILE A 1075 0.26 15.44 -17.14
C ILE A 1075 0.13 16.91 -16.71
N PRO A 1076 1.03 17.81 -17.14
CA PRO A 1076 0.88 19.23 -16.87
C PRO A 1076 -0.49 19.74 -17.33
N LEU A 1077 -1.22 20.36 -16.41
CA LEU A 1077 -2.53 20.95 -16.65
C LEU A 1077 -2.41 22.48 -16.63
N GLU A 1078 -2.93 23.16 -17.65
CA GLU A 1078 -2.98 24.62 -17.67
C GLU A 1078 -4.06 25.08 -16.67
N ALA A 1079 -3.63 25.54 -15.49
CA ALA A 1079 -4.52 26.10 -14.50
C ALA A 1079 -4.93 27.52 -14.90
N VAL A 1080 -6.23 27.75 -15.05
CA VAL A 1080 -6.81 29.06 -15.35
C VAL A 1080 -7.51 29.58 -14.09
N ALA A 1081 -6.95 30.65 -13.54
CA ALA A 1081 -7.53 31.35 -12.39
C ALA A 1081 -8.75 32.16 -12.85
N ASP A 1082 -9.93 31.67 -12.52
CA ASP A 1082 -11.20 32.39 -12.60
C ASP A 1082 -11.67 32.61 -11.16
N LYS A 1083 -12.04 33.86 -10.82
CA LYS A 1083 -12.41 34.24 -9.44
C LYS A 1083 -13.63 33.51 -8.91
N GLU A 1084 -14.52 33.04 -9.79
CA GLU A 1084 -15.73 32.33 -9.41
C GLU A 1084 -15.59 30.81 -9.62
N ARG A 1085 -14.88 30.40 -10.68
CA ARG A 1085 -14.89 29.02 -11.19
C ARG A 1085 -13.53 28.62 -11.77
N PRO A 1086 -12.48 28.46 -10.97
CA PRO A 1086 -11.17 28.06 -11.48
C PRO A 1086 -11.25 26.70 -12.17
N TYR A 1087 -10.44 26.50 -13.21
CA TYR A 1087 -10.49 25.28 -14.04
C TYR A 1087 -9.13 24.95 -14.66
N TYR A 1088 -9.02 23.73 -15.16
CA TYR A 1088 -7.87 23.28 -15.96
C TYR A 1088 -8.26 23.21 -17.44
N ARG A 1089 -7.42 23.74 -18.34
CA ARG A 1089 -7.61 23.66 -19.79
C ARG A 1089 -6.73 22.56 -20.41
N LEU A 1090 -7.30 21.78 -21.33
CA LEU A 1090 -6.61 20.81 -22.18
C LEU A 1090 -7.13 20.92 -23.62
N VAL A 1091 -6.22 20.90 -24.60
CA VAL A 1091 -6.56 20.82 -26.04
C VAL A 1091 -6.65 19.35 -26.46
N LEU A 1092 -7.69 18.99 -27.22
CA LEU A 1092 -7.98 17.61 -27.70
C LEU A 1092 -7.69 17.38 -29.19
#